data_AF-A0A925HVS7-F1
#
_entry.id   AF-A0A925HVS7-F1
#
_cell.length_a   1.000
_cell.length_b   1.000
_cell.length_c   1.000
_cell.angle_alpha   90.00
_cell.angle_beta   90.00
_cell.angle_gamma   90.00
#
_symmetry.space_group_name_H-M   'P 1'
#
loop_
_entity.id
_entity.type
_entity.pdbx_description
1 polymer ?
#
loop_
_entity_poly.entity_id
_entity_poly.type
_entity_poly.pdbx_seq_one_letter_code
_entity_poly.pdbx_strand_id
1 'polypeptide(L)'
;KVALAFAGCQAAIFRGIDWFILSSTSKPPATTPIQTRKNFNETAFFFPDLQTDSNGVIEFSFTIPEALTQWKWMSLAHTKEAAFGYSQKMIVTQKDLMVQSNAPRFLREGDRMDFTTKIVNMTGKEMTGQVELQLIDPSTNQPVDGWFRNFFPNQYFTAAAGQSALASFTIETPFEYNKPVIYRVIARSGDISDGEEMTLPVVSNRTLVTESLPLNLTGNGTKQFKFEKLINSVNSESLLNHSFSIEFSSNPAWYAVQALPTLLENNNESADQLFNRFYVNAIAVKILNSNTRLRDVFNKWRITDTSALMSNLEKNQELKSVLLQETPWVFEAKSESQQKKQLALVFDLVRATKDFQTSISRLAEMQSENGGFVWFPGGPDDRYMTQYIITGLGHLAKLGALPANDRSVTSIINRGLSYLDKKLIDDYNKLVARKANLTTTEPDQMQIQYLYMRSFFTNMSVPGSAFKAYNYYRKQAQLTWVKQSRYMQGMIALSLHRTGDVQTAKNILKSLQQFSISSEEMGMYWKEVSIGGYYWHQSPIEAHALLTEAFVEIVKDNAITNKLKTWLLKQKLTRNWKTTKATAEACYVLLLEGTDWTASQPVVEIGLNSIPFYSSKNEKSEEGTGYFKKSVDVTKIDPAMGNISVTVSNSTAGAPAWGAAHWQYFEDLEKITASTGSLKLNKKLFIEKIGDRGAELHPLNDGDALHVGDKIKVRIELRTDRTLEYVHMKDMRASSLEPTNVISSYKWQGGLGYYESTKDVSTNFFFGTLPKGTWVFEYSLSVTHTGTFSNGITSVQCLYAPEFGSHSEGIRIRVE
;
A
#
# COMPACT_ATOMS: atom_id res chain seq x y z
N LYS A 1 19.81 53.63 -39.39
CA LYS A 1 21.02 54.47 -39.35
C LYS A 1 22.18 53.58 -38.92
N VAL A 2 23.15 53.36 -39.84
CA VAL A 2 24.53 52.87 -39.65
C VAL A 2 24.65 51.40 -39.17
N ALA A 3 24.98 50.36 -39.94
CA ALA A 3 25.98 50.11 -41.00
C ALA A 3 27.45 50.29 -40.55
N LEU A 4 28.18 49.19 -40.33
CA LEU A 4 29.63 49.16 -40.43
C LEU A 4 30.15 47.74 -40.69
N ALA A 5 30.74 47.60 -41.87
CA ALA A 5 31.58 46.50 -42.31
C ALA A 5 33.01 46.71 -41.81
N PHE A 6 33.76 45.63 -41.63
CA PHE A 6 35.22 45.63 -41.79
C PHE A 6 35.66 44.35 -42.48
N ALA A 7 36.51 44.53 -43.48
CA ALA A 7 37.09 43.50 -44.34
C ALA A 7 38.62 43.56 -44.26
N GLY A 8 39.26 42.41 -44.55
CA GLY A 8 40.66 42.28 -44.95
C GLY A 8 41.66 42.06 -43.81
N CYS A 9 42.74 41.30 -43.94
CA CYS A 9 43.33 40.60 -45.09
C CYS A 9 44.53 39.78 -44.54
N GLN A 10 44.79 38.57 -45.02
CA GLN A 10 46.14 38.15 -45.42
C GLN A 10 46.13 36.77 -46.10
N ALA A 11 46.62 36.79 -47.35
CA ALA A 11 46.89 35.63 -48.19
C ALA A 11 48.25 35.02 -47.87
N ALA A 12 48.37 33.70 -48.00
CA ALA A 12 49.63 33.04 -48.28
C ALA A 12 49.40 31.99 -49.37
N ILE A 13 50.13 32.18 -50.46
CA ILE A 13 50.17 31.37 -51.67
C ILE A 13 51.19 30.24 -51.45
N PHE A 14 50.82 28.99 -51.70
CA PHE A 14 51.78 27.99 -52.19
C PHE A 14 51.11 27.12 -53.26
N ARG A 15 51.86 26.99 -54.36
CA ARG A 15 51.48 26.38 -55.65
C ARG A 15 51.53 24.85 -55.58
N GLY A 16 50.48 24.22 -56.14
CA GLY A 16 50.54 23.22 -57.21
C GLY A 16 51.30 21.92 -56.97
N ILE A 17 50.54 20.82 -56.80
CA ILE A 17 50.77 19.55 -57.54
C ILE A 17 49.39 18.99 -57.90
N ASP A 18 49.08 19.00 -59.21
CA ASP A 18 47.94 18.33 -59.81
C ASP A 18 48.12 16.82 -59.78
N TRP A 19 47.14 16.11 -59.22
CA TRP A 19 46.86 14.72 -59.61
C TRP A 19 45.51 14.71 -60.34
N PHE A 20 45.58 14.47 -61.65
CA PHE A 20 44.43 14.17 -62.49
C PHE A 20 43.70 12.93 -61.95
N ILE A 21 42.47 13.10 -61.47
CA ILE A 21 41.46 12.04 -61.49
C ILE A 21 40.27 12.57 -62.27
N LEU A 22 39.97 11.87 -63.36
CA LEU A 22 38.88 12.11 -64.30
C LEU A 22 37.55 12.35 -63.57
N SER A 23 36.98 13.54 -63.75
CA SER A 23 35.63 13.86 -63.33
C SER A 23 34.61 13.14 -64.21
N SER A 24 34.12 11.97 -63.78
CA SER A 24 32.80 11.51 -64.18
C SER A 24 31.77 12.24 -63.31
N THR A 25 31.22 13.34 -63.80
CA THR A 25 30.08 14.02 -63.22
C THR A 25 28.81 13.18 -63.40
N SER A 26 28.69 12.07 -62.68
CA SER A 26 27.39 11.52 -62.32
C SER A 26 26.98 12.11 -60.99
N LYS A 27 26.06 13.07 -61.02
CA LYS A 27 25.19 13.37 -59.88
C LYS A 27 24.79 12.04 -59.22
N PRO A 28 24.90 11.87 -57.89
CA PRO A 28 24.21 10.76 -57.24
C PRO A 28 22.73 10.87 -57.65
N PRO A 29 22.07 9.79 -58.12
CA PRO A 29 20.67 9.86 -58.43
C PRO A 29 19.94 10.37 -57.19
N ALA A 30 19.07 11.36 -57.36
CA ALA A 30 18.18 11.80 -56.31
C ALA A 30 17.37 10.58 -55.86
N THR A 31 17.74 9.99 -54.73
CA THR A 31 17.02 8.87 -54.14
C THR A 31 15.62 9.36 -53.81
N THR A 32 14.62 8.86 -54.54
CA THR A 32 13.21 9.06 -54.20
C THR A 32 13.03 8.76 -52.70
N PRO A 33 12.45 9.66 -51.90
CA PRO A 33 12.22 9.40 -50.49
C PRO A 33 11.35 8.16 -50.34
N ILE A 34 11.85 7.15 -49.63
CA ILE A 34 11.13 5.90 -49.38
C ILE A 34 10.03 6.19 -48.36
N GLN A 35 8.80 5.83 -48.71
CA GLN A 35 7.68 5.90 -47.79
C GLN A 35 7.85 4.84 -46.70
N THR A 36 7.96 5.29 -45.44
CA THR A 36 8.02 4.42 -44.26
C THR A 36 6.62 4.18 -43.70
N ARG A 37 6.39 2.95 -43.24
CA ARG A 37 5.18 2.53 -42.54
C ARG A 37 5.21 3.09 -41.11
N LYS A 38 4.11 3.69 -40.67
CA LYS A 38 3.95 4.41 -39.39
C LYS A 38 2.68 4.00 -38.63
N ASN A 39 1.66 3.50 -39.32
CA ASN A 39 0.40 3.11 -38.70
C ASN A 39 0.37 1.61 -38.35
N PHE A 40 0.69 1.28 -37.10
CA PHE A 40 0.75 -0.08 -36.57
C PHE A 40 -0.42 -0.43 -35.62
N ASN A 41 -1.57 0.22 -35.77
CA ASN A 41 -2.74 -0.05 -34.93
C ASN A 41 -3.11 -1.55 -34.97
N GLU A 42 -3.26 -2.17 -33.79
CA GLU A 42 -3.57 -3.61 -33.66
C GLU A 42 -4.99 -3.97 -34.11
N THR A 43 -5.89 -2.98 -34.12
CA THR A 43 -7.26 -3.11 -34.64
C THR A 43 -7.41 -2.28 -35.90
N ALA A 44 -7.67 -2.94 -37.04
CA ALA A 44 -7.83 -2.26 -38.32
C ALA A 44 -9.08 -1.37 -38.37
N PHE A 45 -10.22 -1.87 -37.87
CA PHE A 45 -11.47 -1.13 -37.76
C PHE A 45 -12.41 -1.83 -36.77
N PHE A 46 -13.39 -1.08 -36.25
CA PHE A 46 -14.53 -1.62 -35.50
C PHE A 46 -15.77 -0.77 -35.81
N PHE A 47 -16.74 -1.34 -36.52
CA PHE A 47 -17.97 -0.65 -36.93
C PHE A 47 -19.20 -1.35 -36.32
N PRO A 48 -19.67 -0.91 -35.13
CA PRO A 48 -20.75 -1.59 -34.41
C PRO A 48 -22.15 -1.32 -34.98
N ASP A 49 -22.33 -0.26 -35.78
CA ASP A 49 -23.65 0.27 -36.15
C ASP A 49 -23.96 0.14 -37.66
N LEU A 50 -23.39 -0.85 -38.35
CA LEU A 50 -23.70 -1.09 -39.75
C LEU A 50 -25.10 -1.69 -39.92
N GLN A 51 -25.93 -1.07 -40.77
CA GLN A 51 -27.28 -1.54 -41.09
C GLN A 51 -27.32 -2.07 -42.52
N THR A 52 -28.00 -3.20 -42.71
CA THR A 52 -28.28 -3.72 -44.04
C THR A 52 -29.26 -2.82 -44.78
N ASP A 53 -29.12 -2.74 -46.10
CA ASP A 53 -30.16 -2.21 -46.96
C ASP A 53 -31.40 -3.14 -46.99
N SER A 54 -32.41 -2.78 -47.81
CA SER A 54 -33.62 -3.59 -47.99
C SER A 54 -33.38 -4.99 -48.57
N ASN A 55 -32.19 -5.25 -49.14
CA ASN A 55 -31.80 -6.53 -49.72
C ASN A 55 -30.93 -7.36 -48.77
N GLY A 56 -30.64 -6.86 -47.55
CA GLY A 56 -29.76 -7.55 -46.60
C GLY A 56 -28.27 -7.32 -46.84
N VAL A 57 -27.89 -6.34 -47.65
CA VAL A 57 -26.50 -6.07 -48.07
C VAL A 57 -25.91 -4.89 -47.27
N ILE A 58 -24.62 -4.99 -46.94
CA ILE A 58 -23.84 -3.91 -46.33
C ILE A 58 -22.56 -3.71 -47.17
N GLU A 59 -22.28 -2.46 -47.55
CA GLU A 59 -21.05 -2.07 -48.23
C GLU A 59 -20.38 -0.93 -47.47
N PHE A 60 -19.06 -1.04 -47.24
CA PHE A 60 -18.26 -0.02 -46.59
C PHE A 60 -16.80 -0.12 -47.02
N SER A 61 -16.06 0.98 -46.87
CA SER A 61 -14.62 1.04 -47.15
C SER A 61 -13.86 1.53 -45.91
N PHE A 62 -12.66 1.00 -45.69
CA PHE A 62 -11.75 1.48 -44.66
C PHE A 62 -10.31 1.37 -45.16
N THR A 63 -9.42 2.16 -44.55
CA THR A 63 -7.98 2.06 -44.80
C THR A 63 -7.38 1.07 -43.81
N ILE A 64 -6.73 0.02 -44.32
CA ILE A 64 -6.04 -0.95 -43.47
C ILE A 64 -4.78 -0.31 -42.84
N PRO A 65 -4.43 -0.63 -41.58
CA PRO A 65 -3.15 -0.22 -41.02
C PRO A 65 -1.98 -0.76 -41.85
N GLU A 66 -0.83 -0.10 -41.71
CA GLU A 66 0.39 -0.42 -42.46
C GLU A 66 1.18 -1.60 -41.84
N ALA A 67 0.61 -2.27 -40.83
CA ALA A 67 1.15 -3.51 -40.31
C ALA A 67 1.05 -4.61 -41.39
N LEU A 68 2.16 -5.29 -41.64
CA LEU A 68 2.26 -6.42 -42.57
C LEU A 68 2.01 -7.71 -41.79
N THR A 69 0.75 -8.11 -41.69
CA THR A 69 0.28 -9.14 -40.77
C THR A 69 -0.94 -9.88 -41.33
N GLN A 70 -1.42 -10.87 -40.58
CA GLN A 70 -2.66 -11.56 -40.84
C GLN A 70 -3.75 -11.04 -39.88
N TRP A 71 -4.77 -10.40 -40.45
CA TRP A 71 -5.91 -9.83 -39.76
C TRP A 71 -7.02 -10.86 -39.60
N LYS A 72 -7.57 -10.97 -38.38
CA LYS A 72 -8.76 -11.76 -38.11
C LYS A 72 -10.01 -10.91 -38.32
N TRP A 73 -10.67 -11.11 -39.46
CA TRP A 73 -11.97 -10.49 -39.76
C TRP A 73 -13.08 -11.20 -38.99
N MET A 74 -13.85 -10.43 -38.22
CA MET A 74 -14.98 -10.94 -37.42
C MET A 74 -16.24 -10.16 -37.78
N SER A 75 -17.33 -10.87 -38.06
CA SER A 75 -18.64 -10.28 -38.33
C SER A 75 -19.68 -10.90 -37.43
N LEU A 76 -20.43 -10.06 -36.72
CA LEU A 76 -21.59 -10.42 -35.93
C LEU A 76 -22.78 -9.60 -36.43
N ALA A 77 -23.88 -10.25 -36.80
CA ALA A 77 -25.12 -9.60 -37.18
C ALA A 77 -26.25 -10.08 -36.27
N HIS A 78 -27.21 -9.20 -35.96
CA HIS A 78 -28.40 -9.57 -35.21
C HIS A 78 -29.64 -8.83 -35.73
N THR A 79 -30.82 -9.39 -35.44
CA THR A 79 -32.14 -8.80 -35.74
C THR A 79 -32.76 -8.21 -34.48
N LYS A 80 -33.94 -7.58 -34.61
CA LYS A 80 -34.72 -7.05 -33.47
C LYS A 80 -35.29 -8.18 -32.61
N GLU A 81 -35.52 -9.34 -33.22
CA GLU A 81 -36.02 -10.57 -32.59
C GLU A 81 -34.89 -11.38 -31.92
N ALA A 82 -33.68 -10.81 -31.81
CA ALA A 82 -32.49 -11.43 -31.23
C ALA A 82 -31.97 -12.69 -31.96
N ALA A 83 -32.41 -12.96 -33.19
CA ALA A 83 -31.70 -13.91 -34.05
C ALA A 83 -30.33 -13.32 -34.44
N PHE A 84 -29.28 -14.14 -34.43
CA PHE A 84 -27.91 -13.69 -34.71
C PHE A 84 -27.14 -14.65 -35.64
N GLY A 85 -26.12 -14.12 -36.31
CA GLY A 85 -25.19 -14.87 -37.15
C GLY A 85 -23.76 -14.39 -36.94
N TYR A 86 -22.80 -15.31 -37.01
CA TYR A 86 -21.39 -15.03 -36.77
C TYR A 86 -20.50 -15.64 -37.86
N SER A 87 -19.50 -14.89 -38.32
CA SER A 87 -18.53 -15.33 -39.33
C SER A 87 -17.12 -14.83 -39.01
N GLN A 88 -16.12 -15.66 -39.36
CA GLN A 88 -14.69 -15.34 -39.25
C GLN A 88 -13.97 -15.60 -40.57
N LYS A 89 -13.03 -14.73 -40.94
CA LYS A 89 -12.10 -14.89 -42.07
C LYS A 89 -10.72 -14.34 -41.72
N MET A 90 -9.71 -14.73 -42.49
CA MET A 90 -8.37 -14.16 -42.38
C MET A 90 -8.02 -13.34 -43.62
N ILE A 91 -7.40 -12.18 -43.43
CA ILE A 91 -6.95 -11.27 -44.50
C ILE A 91 -5.46 -11.01 -44.27
N VAL A 92 -4.64 -11.04 -45.32
CA VAL A 92 -3.18 -10.83 -45.20
C VAL A 92 -2.77 -9.53 -45.87
N THR A 93 -1.95 -8.74 -45.19
CA THR A 93 -1.21 -7.60 -45.75
C THR A 93 0.27 -7.97 -45.83
N GLN A 94 0.88 -7.88 -47.01
CA GLN A 94 2.28 -8.25 -47.24
C GLN A 94 2.91 -7.43 -48.37
N LYS A 95 4.24 -7.32 -48.38
CA LYS A 95 5.05 -6.75 -49.47
C LYS A 95 6.11 -7.75 -49.92
N ASP A 96 6.68 -7.56 -51.11
CA ASP A 96 7.74 -8.40 -51.66
C ASP A 96 9.01 -8.41 -50.80
N LEU A 97 9.35 -7.23 -50.25
CA LEU A 97 10.39 -7.03 -49.23
C LEU A 97 9.71 -6.44 -47.99
N MET A 98 9.98 -6.99 -46.81
CA MET A 98 9.42 -6.50 -45.56
C MET A 98 10.52 -6.32 -44.51
N VAL A 99 10.47 -5.19 -43.81
CA VAL A 99 11.24 -4.95 -42.58
C VAL A 99 10.34 -5.29 -41.40
N GLN A 100 10.87 -6.02 -40.42
CA GLN A 100 10.19 -6.31 -39.15
C GLN A 100 11.18 -6.04 -38.02
N SER A 101 11.08 -4.88 -37.39
CA SER A 101 12.00 -4.48 -36.33
C SER A 101 11.64 -5.15 -35.01
N ASN A 102 12.64 -5.67 -34.30
CA ASN A 102 12.48 -6.14 -32.93
C ASN A 102 12.95 -5.03 -32.00
N ALA A 103 12.09 -4.01 -31.83
CA ALA A 103 12.35 -2.90 -30.94
C ALA A 103 11.92 -3.26 -29.50
N PRO A 104 12.67 -2.87 -28.46
CA PRO A 104 12.23 -3.02 -27.08
C PRO A 104 11.05 -2.08 -26.81
N ARG A 105 10.34 -2.29 -25.69
CA ARG A 105 9.26 -1.36 -25.28
C ARG A 105 9.74 0.03 -24.90
N PHE A 106 10.99 0.12 -24.42
CA PHE A 106 11.63 1.36 -24.00
C PHE A 106 13.15 1.18 -24.00
N LEU A 107 13.88 2.29 -24.02
CA LEU A 107 15.32 2.36 -23.72
C LEU A 107 15.53 3.06 -22.37
N ARG A 108 16.64 2.77 -21.70
CA ARG A 108 17.06 3.52 -20.52
C ARG A 108 18.43 4.14 -20.74
N GLU A 109 18.63 5.35 -20.25
CA GLU A 109 19.93 6.02 -20.27
C GLU A 109 21.07 5.07 -19.83
N GLY A 110 22.15 5.04 -20.60
CA GLY A 110 23.29 4.16 -20.34
C GLY A 110 23.10 2.69 -20.73
N ASP A 111 21.91 2.24 -21.16
CA ASP A 111 21.75 0.90 -21.73
C ASP A 111 22.51 0.80 -23.06
N ARG A 112 23.24 -0.30 -23.25
CA ARG A 112 23.84 -0.68 -24.54
C ARG A 112 23.08 -1.89 -25.06
N MET A 113 22.64 -1.86 -26.31
CA MET A 113 21.89 -2.96 -26.90
C MET A 113 22.23 -3.18 -28.37
N ASP A 114 21.95 -4.38 -28.85
CA ASP A 114 21.89 -4.63 -30.29
C ASP A 114 20.45 -4.55 -30.77
N PHE A 115 20.14 -3.51 -31.53
CA PHE A 115 18.86 -3.35 -32.19
C PHE A 115 18.80 -4.29 -33.39
N THR A 116 17.86 -5.23 -33.39
CA THR A 116 17.76 -6.24 -34.43
C THR A 116 16.55 -6.00 -35.32
N THR A 117 16.69 -6.29 -36.61
CA THR A 117 15.60 -6.22 -37.57
C THR A 117 15.66 -7.42 -38.51
N LYS A 118 14.49 -7.98 -38.80
CA LYS A 118 14.34 -9.08 -39.74
C LYS A 118 13.93 -8.52 -41.10
N ILE A 119 14.71 -8.86 -42.13
CA ILE A 119 14.44 -8.51 -43.52
C ILE A 119 13.88 -9.75 -44.21
N VAL A 120 12.62 -9.72 -44.61
CA VAL A 120 11.89 -10.86 -45.18
C VAL A 120 11.77 -10.68 -46.69
N ASN A 121 12.21 -11.69 -47.44
CA ASN A 121 12.06 -11.78 -48.88
C ASN A 121 10.88 -12.71 -49.20
N MET A 122 9.78 -12.16 -49.70
CA MET A 122 8.57 -12.90 -50.08
C MET A 122 8.55 -13.34 -51.54
N THR A 123 9.61 -13.04 -52.30
CA THR A 123 9.69 -13.37 -53.73
C THR A 123 10.28 -14.77 -53.97
N GLY A 124 10.11 -15.25 -55.21
CA GLY A 124 10.68 -16.53 -55.66
C GLY A 124 12.17 -16.50 -56.04
N LYS A 125 12.90 -15.43 -55.73
CA LYS A 125 14.33 -15.27 -56.07
C LYS A 125 15.12 -14.72 -54.88
N GLU A 126 16.43 -14.95 -54.85
CA GLU A 126 17.31 -14.32 -53.87
C GLU A 126 17.32 -12.78 -54.02
N MET A 127 17.36 -12.08 -52.89
CA MET A 127 17.52 -10.63 -52.82
C MET A 127 18.78 -10.27 -52.03
N THR A 128 19.60 -9.40 -52.60
CA THR A 128 20.73 -8.75 -51.91
C THR A 128 20.48 -7.25 -51.86
N GLY A 129 20.76 -6.64 -50.72
CA GLY A 129 20.43 -5.25 -50.49
C GLY A 129 21.14 -4.64 -49.29
N GLN A 130 20.72 -3.42 -48.95
CA GLN A 130 21.21 -2.67 -47.80
C GLN A 130 20.03 -2.32 -46.89
N VAL A 131 20.26 -2.39 -45.59
CA VAL A 131 19.34 -1.95 -44.55
C VAL A 131 20.00 -0.88 -43.69
N GLU A 132 19.23 0.14 -43.35
CA GLU A 132 19.68 1.34 -42.65
C GLU A 132 18.82 1.53 -41.40
N LEU A 133 19.45 1.78 -40.23
CA LEU A 133 18.80 2.27 -39.02
C LEU A 133 19.12 3.75 -38.83
N GLN A 134 18.09 4.57 -38.73
CA GLN A 134 18.18 5.99 -38.39
C GLN A 134 17.51 6.22 -37.03
N LEU A 135 18.18 6.96 -36.15
CA LEU A 135 17.62 7.43 -34.89
C LEU A 135 17.36 8.92 -34.98
N ILE A 136 16.13 9.36 -34.69
CA ILE A 136 15.67 10.73 -34.96
C ILE A 136 15.01 11.32 -33.72
N ASP A 137 15.34 12.56 -33.39
CA ASP A 137 14.61 13.31 -32.37
C ASP A 137 13.24 13.74 -32.91
N PRO A 138 12.11 13.30 -32.32
CA PRO A 138 10.76 13.62 -32.81
C PRO A 138 10.44 15.12 -32.73
N SER A 139 11.09 15.87 -31.84
CA SER A 139 10.81 17.30 -31.65
C SER A 139 11.48 18.19 -32.69
N THR A 140 12.66 17.78 -33.17
CA THR A 140 13.48 18.55 -34.13
C THR A 140 13.52 17.91 -35.51
N ASN A 141 13.08 16.65 -35.63
CA ASN A 141 13.21 15.79 -36.81
C ASN A 141 14.66 15.70 -37.32
N GLN A 142 15.65 15.86 -36.42
CA GLN A 142 17.06 15.75 -36.73
C GLN A 142 17.62 14.37 -36.34
N PRO A 143 18.58 13.83 -37.10
CA PRO A 143 19.30 12.62 -36.73
C PRO A 143 20.03 12.76 -35.40
N VAL A 144 19.96 11.73 -34.58
CA VAL A 144 20.64 11.60 -33.28
C VAL A 144 21.52 10.34 -33.21
N ASP A 145 21.76 9.66 -34.33
CA ASP A 145 22.60 8.45 -34.41
C ASP A 145 23.95 8.58 -33.70
N GLY A 146 24.62 9.73 -33.86
CA GLY A 146 25.91 9.99 -33.20
C GLY A 146 25.82 10.06 -31.68
N TRP A 147 24.70 10.56 -31.13
CA TRP A 147 24.45 10.58 -29.68
C TRP A 147 24.23 9.17 -29.14
N PHE A 148 23.54 8.34 -29.93
CA PHE A 148 23.27 6.94 -29.60
C PHE A 148 24.41 5.98 -29.98
N ARG A 149 25.56 6.50 -30.39
CA ARG A 149 26.73 5.74 -30.86
C ARG A 149 26.40 4.71 -31.96
N ASN A 150 25.39 5.00 -32.78
CA ASN A 150 25.06 4.20 -33.96
C ASN A 150 26.05 4.50 -35.09
N PHE A 151 27.30 4.04 -34.94
CA PHE A 151 28.40 4.36 -35.88
C PHE A 151 28.34 3.56 -37.19
N PHE A 152 27.62 2.44 -37.20
CA PHE A 152 27.43 1.58 -38.37
C PHE A 152 25.94 1.45 -38.70
N PRO A 153 25.26 2.56 -39.05
CA PRO A 153 23.82 2.58 -39.27
C PRO A 153 23.41 1.83 -40.54
N ASN A 154 24.36 1.39 -41.37
CA ASN A 154 24.14 0.72 -42.63
C ASN A 154 24.72 -0.70 -42.58
N GLN A 155 23.90 -1.69 -42.91
CA GLN A 155 24.27 -3.10 -42.97
C GLN A 155 23.86 -3.68 -44.33
N TYR A 156 24.61 -4.67 -44.83
CA TYR A 156 24.23 -5.42 -46.03
C TYR A 156 23.48 -6.69 -45.65
N PHE A 157 22.52 -7.10 -46.47
CA PHE A 157 21.79 -8.35 -46.27
C PHE A 157 21.71 -9.15 -47.58
N THR A 158 21.61 -10.47 -47.45
CA THR A 158 21.22 -11.38 -48.53
C THR A 158 20.20 -12.37 -47.98
N ALA A 159 19.03 -12.44 -48.61
CA ALA A 159 17.92 -13.31 -48.21
C ALA A 159 17.50 -14.17 -49.40
N ALA A 160 17.56 -15.49 -49.24
CA ALA A 160 17.09 -16.44 -50.25
C ALA A 160 15.57 -16.31 -50.49
N ALA A 161 15.08 -16.88 -51.58
CA ALA A 161 13.66 -16.88 -51.94
C ALA A 161 12.78 -17.41 -50.79
N GLY A 162 11.78 -16.63 -50.37
CA GLY A 162 10.88 -16.98 -49.27
C GLY A 162 11.54 -17.05 -47.87
N GLN A 163 12.79 -16.59 -47.72
CA GLN A 163 13.54 -16.62 -46.46
C GLN A 163 13.76 -15.21 -45.91
N SER A 164 14.43 -15.12 -44.75
CA SER A 164 14.75 -13.85 -44.11
C SER A 164 16.22 -13.75 -43.74
N ALA A 165 16.74 -12.53 -43.74
CA ALA A 165 18.04 -12.17 -43.17
C ALA A 165 17.86 -11.38 -41.87
N LEU A 166 18.84 -11.48 -40.96
CA LEU A 166 18.92 -10.68 -39.74
C LEU A 166 19.93 -9.55 -39.95
N ALA A 167 19.57 -8.33 -39.57
CA ALA A 167 20.53 -7.24 -39.40
C ALA A 167 20.51 -6.77 -37.95
N SER A 168 21.67 -6.32 -37.48
CA SER A 168 21.91 -5.93 -36.10
C SER A 168 22.69 -4.62 -36.05
N PHE A 169 22.28 -3.71 -35.16
CA PHE A 169 22.86 -2.39 -34.97
C PHE A 169 23.16 -2.18 -33.48
N THR A 170 24.44 -2.10 -33.11
CA THR A 170 24.81 -1.79 -31.73
C THR A 170 24.58 -0.30 -31.46
N ILE A 171 23.79 -0.01 -30.45
CA ILE A 171 23.49 1.35 -29.98
C ILE A 171 23.74 1.48 -28.48
N GLU A 172 24.04 2.68 -28.02
CA GLU A 172 24.21 3.03 -26.61
C GLU A 172 23.35 4.25 -26.31
N THR A 173 22.43 4.12 -25.35
CA THR A 173 21.53 5.21 -24.99
C THR A 173 22.31 6.28 -24.21
N PRO A 174 22.39 7.52 -24.68
CA PRO A 174 23.17 8.56 -24.00
C PRO A 174 22.54 8.95 -22.66
N PHE A 175 23.37 9.32 -21.68
CA PHE A 175 22.91 9.99 -20.47
C PHE A 175 22.31 11.36 -20.81
N GLU A 176 21.33 11.80 -20.00
CA GLU A 176 20.59 13.07 -20.18
C GLU A 176 19.64 13.12 -21.39
N TYR A 177 19.49 12.02 -22.14
CA TYR A 177 18.47 11.87 -23.17
C TYR A 177 17.28 11.10 -22.60
N ASN A 178 16.33 11.83 -22.00
CA ASN A 178 15.14 11.28 -21.35
C ASN A 178 13.83 11.64 -22.07
N LYS A 179 13.89 11.73 -23.40
CA LYS A 179 12.75 12.01 -24.28
C LYS A 179 12.60 10.90 -25.31
N PRO A 180 11.42 10.73 -25.93
CA PRO A 180 11.24 9.70 -26.94
C PRO A 180 12.19 9.89 -28.14
N VAL A 181 12.63 8.79 -28.73
CA VAL A 181 13.39 8.75 -29.99
C VAL A 181 12.55 8.04 -31.04
N ILE A 182 12.63 8.47 -32.30
CA ILE A 182 12.06 7.72 -33.42
C ILE A 182 13.14 6.78 -33.94
N TYR A 183 12.84 5.49 -34.03
CA TYR A 183 13.64 4.59 -34.86
C TYR A 183 13.00 4.50 -36.24
N ARG A 184 13.83 4.57 -37.28
CA ARG A 184 13.41 4.34 -38.65
C ARG A 184 14.35 3.32 -39.29
N VAL A 185 13.80 2.20 -39.72
CA VAL A 185 14.56 1.17 -40.44
C VAL A 185 14.12 1.18 -41.91
N ILE A 186 15.08 1.17 -42.83
CA ILE A 186 14.81 1.19 -44.28
C ILE A 186 15.64 0.11 -44.96
N ALA A 187 15.00 -0.83 -45.65
CA ALA A 187 15.66 -1.83 -46.50
C ALA A 187 15.43 -1.54 -47.99
N ARG A 188 16.48 -1.73 -48.79
CA ARG A 188 16.50 -1.50 -50.25
C ARG A 188 17.15 -2.68 -50.96
N SER A 189 16.51 -3.19 -52.02
CA SER A 189 17.10 -4.17 -52.95
C SER A 189 16.62 -3.85 -54.37
N GLY A 190 17.51 -3.30 -55.20
CA GLY A 190 17.15 -2.77 -56.52
C GLY A 190 16.07 -1.68 -56.40
N ASP A 191 14.96 -1.85 -57.13
CA ASP A 191 13.81 -0.93 -57.12
C ASP A 191 12.81 -1.22 -55.99
N ILE A 192 12.99 -2.31 -55.22
CA ILE A 192 12.09 -2.71 -54.13
C ILE A 192 12.61 -2.13 -52.81
N SER A 193 11.70 -1.54 -52.03
CA SER A 193 12.02 -1.03 -50.70
C SER A 193 10.88 -1.20 -49.70
N ASP A 194 11.26 -1.30 -48.44
CA ASP A 194 10.36 -1.20 -47.31
C ASP A 194 11.01 -0.42 -46.18
N GLY A 195 10.19 0.27 -45.40
CA GLY A 195 10.65 0.96 -44.22
C GLY A 195 9.59 1.00 -43.15
N GLU A 196 10.05 1.06 -41.92
CA GLU A 196 9.25 1.06 -40.69
C GLU A 196 9.75 2.18 -39.80
N GLU A 197 8.82 2.92 -39.20
CA GLU A 197 9.12 4.04 -38.31
C GLU A 197 8.16 4.04 -37.12
N MET A 198 8.72 4.00 -35.90
CA MET A 198 7.93 4.17 -34.67
C MET A 198 8.69 4.97 -33.62
N THR A 199 7.94 5.49 -32.65
CA THR A 199 8.49 6.16 -31.48
C THR A 199 8.81 5.15 -30.38
N LEU A 200 10.00 5.28 -29.80
CA LEU A 200 10.52 4.48 -28.70
C LEU A 200 10.76 5.39 -27.47
N PRO A 201 10.09 5.14 -26.34
CA PRO A 201 10.34 5.90 -25.11
C PRO A 201 11.77 5.69 -24.60
N VAL A 202 12.43 6.77 -24.19
CA VAL A 202 13.72 6.73 -23.47
C VAL A 202 13.49 7.22 -22.05
N VAL A 203 13.77 6.37 -21.07
CA VAL A 203 13.55 6.64 -19.65
C VAL A 203 14.86 6.92 -18.93
N SER A 204 14.80 7.68 -17.84
CA SER A 204 16.01 8.01 -17.08
C SER A 204 16.60 6.80 -16.37
N ASN A 205 17.93 6.78 -16.23
CA ASN A 205 18.64 5.86 -15.33
C ASN A 205 18.71 6.38 -13.89
N ARG A 206 18.01 7.48 -13.60
CA ARG A 206 17.91 8.07 -12.26
C ARG A 206 16.51 7.94 -11.73
N THR A 207 16.40 7.68 -10.44
CA THR A 207 15.10 7.64 -9.75
C THR A 207 15.16 8.45 -8.46
N LEU A 208 14.01 9.00 -8.08
CA LEU A 208 13.83 9.56 -6.76
C LEU A 208 13.80 8.42 -5.75
N VAL A 209 14.72 8.45 -4.79
CA VAL A 209 14.80 7.52 -3.66
C VAL A 209 14.32 8.25 -2.42
N THR A 210 13.55 7.57 -1.58
CA THR A 210 13.10 8.09 -0.28
C THR A 210 13.62 7.19 0.83
N GLU A 211 14.50 7.73 1.67
CA GLU A 211 14.96 7.10 2.89
C GLU A 211 14.18 7.69 4.08
N SER A 212 13.93 6.90 5.11
CA SER A 212 13.19 7.36 6.29
C SER A 212 13.77 6.81 7.59
N LEU A 213 13.77 7.63 8.64
CA LEU A 213 14.21 7.27 9.98
C LEU A 213 13.10 7.55 11.00
N PRO A 214 12.48 6.51 11.60
CA PRO A 214 11.50 6.69 12.66
C PRO A 214 12.12 7.30 13.94
N LEU A 215 11.48 8.33 14.46
CA LEU A 215 11.88 9.08 15.66
C LEU A 215 10.91 8.77 16.80
N ASN A 216 11.18 7.72 17.58
CA ASN A 216 10.30 7.26 18.67
C ASN A 216 10.84 7.64 20.05
N LEU A 217 9.99 8.25 20.89
CA LEU A 217 10.27 8.61 22.28
C LEU A 217 9.08 8.27 23.19
N THR A 218 9.33 8.22 24.50
CA THR A 218 8.30 8.04 25.53
C THR A 218 8.55 8.94 26.73
N GLY A 219 7.53 9.67 27.16
CA GLY A 219 7.62 10.59 28.29
C GLY A 219 8.57 11.76 28.03
N ASN A 220 9.12 12.32 29.11
CA ASN A 220 10.09 13.40 29.02
C ASN A 220 11.51 12.85 28.78
N GLY A 221 12.30 13.58 27.99
CA GLY A 221 13.71 13.28 27.79
C GLY A 221 14.22 13.72 26.43
N THR A 222 15.53 13.54 26.24
CA THR A 222 16.22 13.80 24.97
C THR A 222 16.76 12.48 24.42
N LYS A 223 16.53 12.23 23.14
CA LYS A 223 17.08 11.08 22.41
C LYS A 223 17.81 11.56 21.16
N GLN A 224 18.97 10.94 20.92
CA GLN A 224 19.79 11.17 19.74
C GLN A 224 19.51 10.08 18.72
N PHE A 225 19.36 10.47 17.45
CA PHE A 225 19.13 9.58 16.33
C PHE A 225 20.20 9.84 15.27
N LYS A 226 20.62 8.76 14.59
CA LYS A 226 21.58 8.82 13.48
C LYS A 226 20.91 8.34 12.21
N PHE A 227 20.82 9.24 11.22
CA PHE A 227 20.34 8.94 9.89
C PHE A 227 21.52 8.58 8.99
N GLU A 228 22.02 7.35 9.15
CA GLU A 228 23.25 6.88 8.51
C GLU A 228 23.27 7.06 6.98
N LYS A 229 22.13 6.87 6.31
CA LYS A 229 22.02 7.08 4.85
C LYS A 229 22.32 8.52 4.43
N LEU A 230 21.79 9.50 5.17
CA LEU A 230 22.06 10.92 4.91
C LEU A 230 23.50 11.29 5.29
N ILE A 231 24.02 10.78 6.41
CA ILE A 231 25.41 11.04 6.84
C ILE A 231 26.41 10.55 5.78
N ASN A 232 26.15 9.36 5.22
CA ASN A 232 27.04 8.73 4.24
C ASN A 232 26.78 9.20 2.80
N SER A 233 25.89 10.17 2.57
CA SER A 233 25.57 10.65 1.21
C SER A 233 26.75 11.32 0.51
N VAL A 234 27.74 11.79 1.28
CA VAL A 234 29.00 12.38 0.77
C VAL A 234 29.81 11.43 -0.12
N ASN A 235 29.54 10.11 -0.04
CA ASN A 235 30.29 9.10 -0.77
C ASN A 235 29.78 8.90 -2.22
N SER A 236 28.68 9.56 -2.62
CA SER A 236 28.17 9.49 -3.98
C SER A 236 28.32 10.81 -4.72
N GLU A 237 28.97 10.76 -5.88
CA GLU A 237 29.22 11.92 -6.75
C GLU A 237 28.01 12.28 -7.65
N SER A 238 27.11 11.32 -7.91
CA SER A 238 25.94 11.49 -8.77
C SER A 238 24.68 11.86 -8.01
N LEU A 239 24.69 11.72 -6.68
CA LEU A 239 23.54 11.99 -5.82
C LEU A 239 23.14 13.47 -5.89
N LEU A 240 21.85 13.73 -6.10
CA LEU A 240 21.29 15.07 -6.02
C LEU A 240 20.17 15.13 -4.98
N ASN A 241 20.38 15.95 -3.95
CA ASN A 241 19.37 16.19 -2.92
C ASN A 241 18.06 16.74 -3.52
N HIS A 242 16.93 16.22 -3.06
CA HIS A 242 15.60 16.69 -3.47
C HIS A 242 14.81 17.27 -2.29
N SER A 243 14.77 16.59 -1.15
CA SER A 243 14.09 17.10 0.04
C SER A 243 14.65 16.47 1.32
N PHE A 244 14.63 17.23 2.42
CA PHE A 244 14.84 16.68 3.76
C PHE A 244 13.80 17.31 4.69
N SER A 245 12.98 16.47 5.33
CA SER A 245 11.89 16.93 6.20
C SER A 245 11.77 16.09 7.45
N ILE A 246 11.28 16.70 8.52
CA ILE A 246 10.90 16.00 9.74
C ILE A 246 9.42 16.24 9.98
N GLU A 247 8.70 15.15 10.23
CA GLU A 247 7.36 15.17 10.79
C GLU A 247 7.35 14.56 12.19
N PHE A 248 6.53 15.10 13.08
CA PHE A 248 6.50 14.63 14.46
C PHE A 248 5.17 14.94 15.12
N SER A 249 4.66 14.01 15.92
CA SER A 249 3.47 14.14 16.76
C SER A 249 3.85 13.98 18.22
N SER A 250 3.63 15.06 18.98
CA SER A 250 4.00 15.12 20.39
C SER A 250 2.98 14.44 21.31
N ASN A 251 1.72 14.30 20.87
CA ASN A 251 0.66 13.64 21.64
C ASN A 251 -0.21 12.72 20.76
N PRO A 252 0.28 11.52 20.41
CA PRO A 252 -0.42 10.57 19.55
C PRO A 252 -1.70 9.95 20.15
N ALA A 253 -1.97 10.17 21.44
CA ALA A 253 -3.23 9.69 22.06
C ALA A 253 -4.47 10.26 21.34
N TRP A 254 -4.34 11.44 20.75
CA TRP A 254 -5.38 12.09 19.95
C TRP A 254 -5.76 11.34 18.67
N TYR A 255 -4.90 10.46 18.14
CA TYR A 255 -5.27 9.63 16.98
C TYR A 255 -6.39 8.64 17.30
N ALA A 256 -6.49 8.18 18.54
CA ALA A 256 -7.61 7.35 18.96
C ALA A 256 -8.92 8.15 19.06
N VAL A 257 -8.85 9.41 19.48
CA VAL A 257 -10.00 10.32 19.48
C VAL A 257 -10.48 10.59 18.06
N GLN A 258 -9.56 10.79 17.11
CA GLN A 258 -9.87 10.95 15.69
C GLN A 258 -10.51 9.70 15.06
N ALA A 259 -10.42 8.53 15.69
CA ALA A 259 -11.05 7.29 15.22
C ALA A 259 -12.52 7.15 15.63
N LEU A 260 -13.00 7.90 16.64
CA LEU A 260 -14.38 7.79 17.16
C LEU A 260 -15.49 7.94 16.10
N PRO A 261 -15.40 8.85 15.10
CA PRO A 261 -16.46 9.02 14.11
C PRO A 261 -16.73 7.79 13.24
N THR A 262 -15.76 6.89 13.09
CA THR A 262 -15.92 5.64 12.32
C THR A 262 -17.08 4.77 12.83
N LEU A 263 -17.49 4.97 14.08
CA LEU A 263 -18.59 4.26 14.73
C LEU A 263 -19.98 4.81 14.39
N LEU A 264 -20.07 5.98 13.77
CA LEU A 264 -21.33 6.63 13.40
C LEU A 264 -21.79 6.31 11.97
N GLU A 265 -20.92 5.72 11.15
CA GLU A 265 -20.94 5.98 9.71
C GLU A 265 -21.92 5.15 8.87
N ASN A 266 -22.56 4.13 9.44
CA ASN A 266 -23.45 3.29 8.64
C ASN A 266 -24.90 3.70 8.83
N ASN A 267 -25.63 4.05 7.76
CA ASN A 267 -27.10 4.21 7.75
C ASN A 267 -27.87 2.89 8.00
N ASN A 268 -27.17 1.80 8.36
CA ASN A 268 -27.77 0.51 8.68
C ASN A 268 -28.42 0.55 10.07
N GLU A 269 -29.57 -0.13 10.19
CA GLU A 269 -30.41 -0.20 11.39
C GLU A 269 -30.24 -1.54 12.13
N SER A 270 -29.09 -2.20 12.00
CA SER A 270 -28.78 -3.39 12.78
C SER A 270 -28.47 -3.04 14.24
N ALA A 271 -28.70 -3.98 15.16
CA ALA A 271 -28.57 -3.73 16.60
C ALA A 271 -27.16 -3.34 17.02
N ASP A 272 -26.13 -3.93 16.40
CA ASP A 272 -24.73 -3.57 16.65
C ASP A 272 -24.42 -2.13 16.22
N GLN A 273 -24.97 -1.67 15.11
CA GLN A 273 -24.71 -0.31 14.61
C GLN A 273 -25.44 0.74 15.46
N LEU A 274 -26.70 0.47 15.82
CA LEU A 274 -27.45 1.31 16.75
C LEU A 274 -26.77 1.38 18.12
N PHE A 275 -26.27 0.25 18.63
CA PHE A 275 -25.50 0.24 19.86
C PHE A 275 -24.17 0.98 19.75
N ASN A 276 -23.42 0.83 18.65
CA ASN A 276 -22.16 1.56 18.44
C ASN A 276 -22.37 3.09 18.38
N ARG A 277 -23.43 3.55 17.69
CA ARG A 277 -23.83 4.97 17.68
C ARG A 277 -24.14 5.47 19.10
N PHE A 278 -24.92 4.69 19.85
CA PHE A 278 -25.23 4.98 21.25
C PHE A 278 -23.94 5.07 22.09
N TYR A 279 -23.05 4.09 21.94
CA TYR A 279 -21.79 3.98 22.68
C TYR A 279 -20.88 5.18 22.46
N VAL A 280 -20.72 5.63 21.22
CA VAL A 280 -19.93 6.82 20.89
C VAL A 280 -20.52 8.09 21.45
N ASN A 281 -21.82 8.29 21.31
CA ASN A 281 -22.44 9.50 21.84
C ASN A 281 -22.34 9.55 23.37
N ALA A 282 -22.46 8.41 24.06
CA ALA A 282 -22.24 8.31 25.50
C ALA A 282 -20.80 8.67 25.90
N ILE A 283 -19.80 8.13 25.18
CA ILE A 283 -18.39 8.46 25.38
C ILE A 283 -18.12 9.94 25.06
N ALA A 284 -18.66 10.46 23.97
CA ALA A 284 -18.48 11.85 23.56
C ALA A 284 -19.03 12.81 24.62
N VAL A 285 -20.23 12.55 25.16
CA VAL A 285 -20.81 13.32 26.27
C VAL A 285 -19.92 13.23 27.52
N LYS A 286 -19.44 12.04 27.88
CA LYS A 286 -18.53 11.86 29.03
C LYS A 286 -17.24 12.67 28.85
N ILE A 287 -16.61 12.59 27.68
CA ILE A 287 -15.39 13.30 27.31
C ILE A 287 -15.61 14.81 27.39
N LEU A 288 -16.69 15.33 26.78
CA LEU A 288 -17.02 16.76 26.78
C LEU A 288 -17.27 17.31 28.19
N ASN A 289 -17.90 16.50 29.05
CA ASN A 289 -18.18 16.90 30.44
C ASN A 289 -16.95 16.78 31.35
N SER A 290 -15.95 15.98 30.98
CA SER A 290 -14.78 15.72 31.82
C SER A 290 -13.60 16.66 31.52
N ASN A 291 -13.54 17.28 30.34
CA ASN A 291 -12.38 18.09 29.94
C ASN A 291 -12.75 19.26 29.00
N THR A 292 -12.67 20.48 29.53
CA THR A 292 -12.96 21.72 28.80
C THR A 292 -12.05 21.95 27.60
N ARG A 293 -10.79 21.48 27.66
CA ARG A 293 -9.83 21.63 26.56
C ARG A 293 -10.19 20.77 25.36
N LEU A 294 -10.78 19.59 25.57
CA LEU A 294 -11.22 18.73 24.48
C LEU A 294 -12.26 19.45 23.62
N ARG A 295 -13.20 20.13 24.28
CA ARG A 295 -14.18 21.01 23.62
C ARG A 295 -13.50 22.08 22.76
N ASP A 296 -12.42 22.69 23.23
CA ASP A 296 -11.70 23.73 22.48
C ASP A 296 -10.98 23.19 21.25
N VAL A 297 -10.31 22.03 21.36
CA VAL A 297 -9.65 21.36 20.22
C VAL A 297 -10.68 21.00 19.15
N PHE A 298 -11.83 20.42 19.54
CA PHE A 298 -12.91 20.09 18.60
C PHE A 298 -13.52 21.33 17.94
N ASN A 299 -13.74 22.40 18.70
CA ASN A 299 -14.23 23.67 18.14
C ASN A 299 -13.26 24.22 17.08
N LYS A 300 -11.95 24.12 17.31
CA LYS A 300 -10.94 24.54 16.32
C LYS A 300 -10.94 23.66 15.07
N TRP A 301 -11.01 22.35 15.22
CA TRP A 301 -11.11 21.40 14.10
C TRP A 301 -12.39 21.63 13.26
N ARG A 302 -13.49 22.09 13.87
CA ARG A 302 -14.73 22.42 13.15
C ARG A 302 -14.59 23.60 12.20
N ILE A 303 -13.83 24.62 12.58
CA ILE A 303 -13.79 25.92 11.88
C ILE A 303 -12.58 26.11 10.99
N THR A 304 -11.58 25.22 11.08
CA THR A 304 -10.30 25.36 10.39
C THR A 304 -10.11 24.18 9.45
N ASP A 305 -9.82 24.45 8.17
CA ASP A 305 -9.34 23.40 7.28
C ASP A 305 -7.96 22.96 7.76
N THR A 306 -7.88 21.74 8.28
CA THR A 306 -6.71 21.22 8.96
C THR A 306 -6.33 19.88 8.38
N SER A 307 -5.03 19.67 8.19
CA SER A 307 -4.49 18.35 7.85
C SER A 307 -4.92 17.29 8.88
N ALA A 308 -5.21 17.67 10.12
CA ALA A 308 -5.82 16.83 11.16
C ALA A 308 -6.98 15.95 10.65
N LEU A 309 -7.81 16.50 9.76
CA LEU A 309 -9.02 15.85 9.24
C LEU A 309 -8.80 15.09 7.92
N MET A 310 -7.58 15.09 7.39
CA MET A 310 -7.24 14.29 6.21
C MET A 310 -6.93 12.85 6.61
N SER A 311 -7.28 11.91 5.74
CA SER A 311 -6.80 10.52 5.78
C SER A 311 -5.28 10.51 5.72
N ASN A 312 -4.66 9.54 6.40
CA ASN A 312 -3.22 9.36 6.27
C ASN A 312 -2.83 8.95 4.82
N LEU A 313 -3.76 8.37 4.04
CA LEU A 313 -3.58 8.13 2.60
C LEU A 313 -3.59 9.42 1.77
N GLU A 314 -4.17 10.52 2.26
CA GLU A 314 -4.15 11.82 1.59
C GLU A 314 -2.98 12.69 2.03
N LYS A 315 -2.55 12.59 3.30
CA LYS A 315 -1.39 13.32 3.84
C LYS A 315 -0.10 12.98 3.09
N ASN A 316 0.85 13.92 3.08
CA ASN A 316 2.23 13.71 2.65
C ASN A 316 2.37 13.04 1.26
N GLN A 317 1.61 13.49 0.25
CA GLN A 317 1.67 12.90 -1.11
C GLN A 317 3.08 12.95 -1.70
N GLU A 318 3.84 13.99 -1.40
CA GLU A 318 5.22 14.18 -1.85
C GLU A 318 6.19 13.10 -1.35
N LEU A 319 5.85 12.37 -0.28
CA LEU A 319 6.63 11.25 0.23
C LEU A 319 6.24 9.90 -0.40
N LYS A 320 5.13 9.85 -1.15
CA LYS A 320 4.57 8.58 -1.62
C LYS A 320 5.16 8.19 -2.96
N SER A 321 5.49 6.90 -3.07
CA SER A 321 6.04 6.28 -4.28
C SER A 321 5.07 6.21 -5.46
N VAL A 322 3.79 6.47 -5.23
CA VAL A 322 2.71 6.42 -6.22
C VAL A 322 1.64 7.44 -5.88
N LEU A 323 1.03 8.04 -6.91
CA LEU A 323 -0.10 8.93 -6.74
C LEU A 323 -1.29 8.17 -6.19
N LEU A 324 -2.01 8.75 -5.21
CA LEU A 324 -3.19 8.11 -4.63
C LEU A 324 -4.20 7.67 -5.70
N GLN A 325 -4.39 8.46 -6.75
CA GLN A 325 -5.29 8.21 -7.88
C GLN A 325 -4.93 6.96 -8.70
N GLU A 326 -3.66 6.52 -8.65
CA GLU A 326 -3.17 5.31 -9.31
C GLU A 326 -3.28 4.07 -8.40
N THR A 327 -3.81 4.24 -7.18
CA THR A 327 -4.01 3.15 -6.22
C THR A 327 -5.48 2.71 -6.19
N PRO A 328 -5.76 1.47 -5.74
CA PRO A 328 -7.13 1.03 -5.51
C PRO A 328 -7.80 1.69 -4.29
N TRP A 329 -7.09 2.56 -3.54
CA TRP A 329 -7.51 3.04 -2.21
C TRP A 329 -8.02 4.49 -2.17
N VAL A 330 -8.30 5.08 -3.34
CA VAL A 330 -8.81 6.46 -3.45
C VAL A 330 -10.12 6.63 -2.68
N PHE A 331 -11.01 5.63 -2.75
CA PHE A 331 -12.32 5.70 -2.10
C PHE A 331 -12.20 5.53 -0.58
N GLU A 332 -11.30 4.67 -0.10
CA GLU A 332 -11.00 4.51 1.33
C GLU A 332 -10.43 5.79 1.93
N ALA A 333 -9.52 6.45 1.20
CA ALA A 333 -8.94 7.73 1.61
C ALA A 333 -10.01 8.83 1.74
N LYS A 334 -10.88 8.97 0.73
CA LYS A 334 -12.02 9.90 0.76
C LYS A 334 -12.99 9.61 1.89
N SER A 335 -13.28 8.33 2.12
CA SER A 335 -14.18 7.89 3.19
C SER A 335 -13.60 8.23 4.56
N GLU A 336 -12.33 7.92 4.83
CA GLU A 336 -11.69 8.27 6.11
C GLU A 336 -11.62 9.79 6.33
N SER A 337 -11.34 10.58 5.30
CA SER A 337 -11.37 12.05 5.41
C SER A 337 -12.77 12.57 5.72
N GLN A 338 -13.81 11.98 5.10
CA GLN A 338 -15.19 12.30 5.43
C GLN A 338 -15.54 11.92 6.88
N GLN A 339 -15.13 10.74 7.36
CA GLN A 339 -15.28 10.30 8.76
C GLN A 339 -14.66 11.32 9.72
N LYS A 340 -13.40 11.72 9.48
CA LYS A 340 -12.72 12.68 10.35
C LYS A 340 -13.43 14.03 10.33
N LYS A 341 -13.98 14.49 9.21
CA LYS A 341 -14.81 15.71 9.15
C LYS A 341 -16.12 15.59 9.97
N GLN A 342 -16.67 14.38 10.13
CA GLN A 342 -17.84 14.16 11.00
C GLN A 342 -17.51 14.33 12.50
N LEU A 343 -16.23 14.30 12.90
CA LEU A 343 -15.81 14.47 14.29
C LEU A 343 -16.39 15.74 14.93
N ALA A 344 -16.41 16.85 14.21
CA ALA A 344 -16.99 18.10 14.69
C ALA A 344 -18.50 18.00 15.02
N LEU A 345 -19.21 17.09 14.34
CA LEU A 345 -20.64 16.84 14.56
C LEU A 345 -20.87 15.90 15.75
N VAL A 346 -19.98 14.94 15.98
CA VAL A 346 -20.04 14.01 17.13
C VAL A 346 -19.93 14.77 18.46
N PHE A 347 -19.09 15.80 18.49
CA PHE A 347 -18.81 16.57 19.69
C PHE A 347 -19.68 17.84 19.83
N ASP A 348 -20.72 17.98 19.01
CA ASP A 348 -21.80 18.91 19.27
C ASP A 348 -22.69 18.33 20.38
N LEU A 349 -22.58 18.89 21.59
CA LEU A 349 -23.26 18.38 22.80
C LEU A 349 -24.78 18.27 22.63
N VAL A 350 -25.41 19.20 21.92
CA VAL A 350 -26.87 19.21 21.72
C VAL A 350 -27.26 18.07 20.79
N ARG A 351 -26.51 17.90 19.69
CA ARG A 351 -26.71 16.81 18.75
C ARG A 351 -26.41 15.45 19.38
N ALA A 352 -25.27 15.30 20.06
CA ALA A 352 -24.86 14.07 20.72
C ALA A 352 -25.91 13.59 21.74
N THR A 353 -26.50 14.51 22.51
CA THR A 353 -27.56 14.17 23.48
C THR A 353 -28.84 13.72 22.77
N LYS A 354 -29.22 14.35 21.65
CA LYS A 354 -30.37 13.94 20.85
C LYS A 354 -30.16 12.58 20.16
N ASP A 355 -28.99 12.39 19.55
CA ASP A 355 -28.61 11.17 18.84
C ASP A 355 -28.47 10.00 19.83
N PHE A 356 -27.99 10.27 21.05
CA PHE A 356 -28.01 9.35 22.19
C PHE A 356 -29.44 8.84 22.48
N GLN A 357 -30.40 9.75 22.69
CA GLN A 357 -31.79 9.39 23.02
C GLN A 357 -32.51 8.66 21.88
N THR A 358 -32.21 9.04 20.64
CA THR A 358 -32.76 8.37 19.45
C THR A 358 -32.22 6.95 19.32
N SER A 359 -30.91 6.76 19.49
CA SER A 359 -30.27 5.46 19.36
C SER A 359 -30.72 4.48 20.43
N ILE A 360 -30.86 4.91 21.69
CA ILE A 360 -31.33 4.03 22.77
C ILE A 360 -32.78 3.62 22.60
N SER A 361 -33.64 4.54 22.11
CA SER A 361 -35.05 4.25 21.85
C SER A 361 -35.21 3.19 20.77
N ARG A 362 -34.50 3.35 19.64
CA ARG A 362 -34.49 2.34 18.57
C ARG A 362 -33.85 1.03 19.00
N LEU A 363 -32.80 1.07 19.80
CA LEU A 363 -32.22 -0.14 20.36
C LEU A 363 -33.25 -0.88 21.22
N ALA A 364 -34.05 -0.17 22.03
CA ALA A 364 -35.13 -0.77 22.81
C ALA A 364 -36.18 -1.48 21.92
N GLU A 365 -36.50 -0.94 20.75
CA GLU A 365 -37.39 -1.56 19.76
C GLU A 365 -36.83 -2.87 19.19
N MET A 366 -35.50 -3.02 19.15
CA MET A 366 -34.84 -4.27 18.74
C MET A 366 -34.78 -5.33 19.85
N GLN A 367 -35.16 -4.98 21.08
CA GLN A 367 -35.20 -5.93 22.19
C GLN A 367 -36.54 -6.65 22.24
N SER A 368 -36.52 -7.93 21.89
CA SER A 368 -37.67 -8.84 21.92
C SER A 368 -38.29 -8.95 23.32
N GLU A 369 -39.55 -9.39 23.39
CA GLU A 369 -40.28 -9.59 24.65
C GLU A 369 -39.54 -10.50 25.64
N ASN A 370 -38.84 -11.51 25.12
CA ASN A 370 -38.02 -12.44 25.91
C ASN A 370 -36.74 -11.80 26.49
N GLY A 371 -36.43 -10.55 26.14
CA GLY A 371 -35.28 -9.77 26.58
C GLY A 371 -34.04 -9.83 25.67
N GLY A 372 -34.04 -10.71 24.66
CA GLY A 372 -32.96 -10.82 23.67
C GLY A 372 -33.04 -9.76 22.58
N PHE A 373 -31.90 -9.41 21.98
CA PHE A 373 -31.83 -8.52 20.82
C PHE A 373 -31.85 -9.32 19.53
N VAL A 374 -32.60 -8.82 18.54
CA VAL A 374 -32.51 -9.31 17.15
C VAL A 374 -31.33 -8.62 16.46
N TRP A 375 -30.67 -9.28 15.50
CA TRP A 375 -29.59 -8.64 14.76
C TRP A 375 -30.14 -7.59 13.77
N PHE A 376 -31.19 -7.96 13.04
CA PHE A 376 -31.94 -7.07 12.13
C PHE A 376 -33.44 -7.14 12.46
N PRO A 377 -34.21 -6.06 12.21
CA PRO A 377 -35.66 -6.09 12.38
C PRO A 377 -36.31 -7.29 11.68
N GLY A 378 -37.18 -8.02 12.39
CA GLY A 378 -37.84 -9.23 11.89
C GLY A 378 -37.03 -10.54 11.99
N GLY A 379 -35.78 -10.48 12.47
CA GLY A 379 -34.95 -11.67 12.73
C GLY A 379 -35.21 -12.34 14.09
N PRO A 380 -34.58 -13.51 14.35
CA PRO A 380 -34.64 -14.17 15.66
C PRO A 380 -33.77 -13.46 16.70
N ASP A 381 -34.00 -13.78 17.99
CA ASP A 381 -33.09 -13.37 19.06
C ASP A 381 -31.68 -13.94 18.87
N ASP A 382 -30.66 -13.08 18.97
CA ASP A 382 -29.27 -13.44 18.89
C ASP A 382 -28.58 -13.28 20.25
N ARG A 383 -28.07 -14.40 20.78
CA ARG A 383 -27.39 -14.39 22.08
C ARG A 383 -26.10 -13.58 22.06
N TYR A 384 -25.29 -13.70 21.02
CA TYR A 384 -24.01 -13.00 20.95
C TYR A 384 -24.25 -11.49 20.90
N MET A 385 -25.19 -11.04 20.08
CA MET A 385 -25.57 -9.64 19.96
C MET A 385 -26.10 -9.09 21.29
N THR A 386 -26.97 -9.86 21.95
CA THR A 386 -27.47 -9.49 23.27
C THR A 386 -26.33 -9.34 24.27
N GLN A 387 -25.41 -10.29 24.32
CA GLN A 387 -24.26 -10.17 25.23
C GLN A 387 -23.34 -9.01 24.88
N TYR A 388 -23.10 -8.74 23.59
CA TYR A 388 -22.28 -7.62 23.14
C TYR A 388 -22.85 -6.28 23.61
N ILE A 389 -24.14 -6.05 23.41
CA ILE A 389 -24.84 -4.83 23.83
C ILE A 389 -24.80 -4.69 25.35
N ILE A 390 -25.13 -5.75 26.10
CA ILE A 390 -25.16 -5.70 27.57
C ILE A 390 -23.74 -5.53 28.15
N THR A 391 -22.71 -6.16 27.56
CA THR A 391 -21.31 -5.92 27.95
C THR A 391 -20.92 -4.46 27.75
N GLY A 392 -21.21 -3.87 26.59
CA GLY A 392 -20.87 -2.49 26.32
C GLY A 392 -21.65 -1.49 27.19
N LEU A 393 -22.90 -1.79 27.57
CA LEU A 393 -23.61 -1.03 28.61
C LEU A 393 -22.90 -1.13 29.97
N GLY A 394 -22.34 -2.29 30.30
CA GLY A 394 -21.46 -2.48 31.46
C GLY A 394 -20.19 -1.63 31.41
N HIS A 395 -19.55 -1.53 30.24
CA HIS A 395 -18.40 -0.64 30.03
C HIS A 395 -18.77 0.82 30.25
N LEU A 396 -19.87 1.29 29.66
CA LEU A 396 -20.35 2.67 29.83
C LEU A 396 -20.73 2.97 31.28
N ALA A 397 -21.36 2.02 31.97
CA ALA A 397 -21.67 2.14 33.40
C ALA A 397 -20.40 2.32 34.22
N LYS A 398 -19.37 1.51 33.94
CA LYS A 398 -18.06 1.57 34.63
C LYS A 398 -17.31 2.89 34.35
N LEU A 399 -17.43 3.47 33.16
CA LEU A 399 -16.90 4.81 32.87
C LEU A 399 -17.71 5.95 33.51
N GLY A 400 -18.88 5.66 34.06
CA GLY A 400 -19.86 6.69 34.43
C GLY A 400 -20.27 7.54 33.22
N ALA A 401 -20.40 6.91 32.05
CA ALA A 401 -20.80 7.54 30.79
C ALA A 401 -22.29 7.31 30.47
N LEU A 402 -23.00 6.49 31.26
CA LEU A 402 -24.45 6.39 31.20
C LEU A 402 -25.10 7.60 31.91
N PRO A 403 -26.21 8.14 31.39
CA PRO A 403 -26.97 9.19 32.08
C PRO A 403 -27.51 8.66 33.40
N ALA A 404 -27.37 9.47 34.46
CA ALA A 404 -27.92 9.13 35.77
C ALA A 404 -29.45 8.99 35.69
N ASN A 405 -29.98 7.89 36.23
CA ASN A 405 -31.41 7.61 36.35
C ASN A 405 -32.19 7.43 35.04
N ASP A 406 -31.54 7.07 33.93
CA ASP A 406 -32.27 6.72 32.71
C ASP A 406 -33.01 5.37 32.87
N ARG A 407 -34.33 5.45 33.04
CA ARG A 407 -35.21 4.27 33.20
C ARG A 407 -35.20 3.37 31.97
N SER A 408 -34.95 3.91 30.77
CA SER A 408 -34.93 3.12 29.54
C SER A 408 -33.73 2.18 29.49
N VAL A 409 -32.54 2.70 29.78
CA VAL A 409 -31.28 1.94 29.85
C VAL A 409 -31.37 0.86 30.94
N THR A 410 -31.88 1.22 32.11
CA THR A 410 -32.05 0.28 33.23
C THR A 410 -33.01 -0.86 32.87
N SER A 411 -34.10 -0.57 32.16
CA SER A 411 -35.06 -1.58 31.67
C SER A 411 -34.42 -2.52 30.66
N ILE A 412 -33.66 -1.98 29.69
CA ILE A 412 -32.92 -2.75 28.69
C ILE A 412 -31.95 -3.73 29.35
N ILE A 413 -31.18 -3.25 30.33
CA ILE A 413 -30.21 -4.07 31.07
C ILE A 413 -30.91 -5.21 31.82
N ASN A 414 -31.97 -4.92 32.58
CA ASN A 414 -32.71 -5.92 33.35
C ASN A 414 -33.27 -7.05 32.46
N ARG A 415 -33.90 -6.67 31.34
CA ARG A 415 -34.48 -7.62 30.39
C ARG A 415 -33.39 -8.45 29.70
N GLY A 416 -32.30 -7.81 29.28
CA GLY A 416 -31.16 -8.48 28.67
C GLY A 416 -30.49 -9.48 29.61
N LEU A 417 -30.25 -9.09 30.86
CA LEU A 417 -29.72 -10.00 31.88
C LEU A 417 -30.64 -11.20 32.11
N SER A 418 -31.95 -10.98 32.20
CA SER A 418 -32.94 -12.06 32.38
C SER A 418 -32.89 -13.08 31.24
N TYR A 419 -32.81 -12.60 29.99
CA TYR A 419 -32.65 -13.46 28.81
C TYR A 419 -31.34 -14.25 28.84
N LEU A 420 -30.22 -13.60 29.17
CA LEU A 420 -28.89 -14.22 29.18
C LEU A 420 -28.74 -15.24 30.31
N ASP A 421 -29.30 -14.94 31.49
CA ASP A 421 -29.36 -15.86 32.62
C ASP A 421 -30.14 -17.14 32.22
N LYS A 422 -31.23 -17.00 31.46
CA LYS A 422 -31.99 -18.14 30.92
C LYS A 422 -31.17 -18.96 29.91
N LYS A 423 -30.46 -18.32 28.98
CA LYS A 423 -29.60 -19.05 28.02
C LYS A 423 -28.46 -19.80 28.72
N LEU A 424 -27.90 -19.26 29.81
CA LEU A 424 -26.89 -19.97 30.62
C LEU A 424 -27.48 -21.22 31.31
N ILE A 425 -28.71 -21.12 31.82
CA ILE A 425 -29.43 -22.26 32.37
C ILE A 425 -29.63 -23.33 31.28
N ASP A 426 -30.04 -22.93 30.09
CA ASP A 426 -30.23 -23.84 28.95
C ASP A 426 -28.94 -24.57 28.57
N ASP A 427 -27.80 -23.86 28.54
CA ASP A 427 -26.48 -24.47 28.29
C ASP A 427 -26.15 -25.54 29.33
N TYR A 428 -26.33 -25.22 30.62
CA TYR A 428 -26.09 -26.14 31.72
C TYR A 428 -27.01 -27.37 31.65
N ASN A 429 -28.30 -27.17 31.37
CA ASN A 429 -29.26 -28.25 31.25
C ASN A 429 -28.94 -29.16 30.06
N LYS A 430 -28.53 -28.61 28.92
CA LYS A 430 -28.05 -29.40 27.76
C LYS A 430 -26.80 -30.20 28.10
N LEU A 431 -25.87 -29.61 28.85
CA LEU A 431 -24.66 -30.28 29.31
C LEU A 431 -24.99 -31.49 30.18
N VAL A 432 -25.89 -31.32 31.15
CA VAL A 432 -26.37 -32.40 32.04
C VAL A 432 -27.14 -33.46 31.25
N ALA A 433 -28.05 -33.06 30.35
CA ALA A 433 -28.84 -33.99 29.55
C ALA A 433 -27.98 -34.88 28.63
N ARG A 434 -26.84 -34.36 28.15
CA ARG A 434 -25.86 -35.12 27.36
C ARG A 434 -24.92 -35.99 28.19
N LYS A 435 -25.09 -36.05 29.52
CA LYS A 435 -24.25 -36.80 30.46
C LYS A 435 -22.75 -36.45 30.35
N ALA A 436 -22.44 -35.18 30.06
CA ALA A 436 -21.07 -34.72 30.00
C ALA A 436 -20.38 -34.79 31.37
N ASN A 437 -19.06 -34.95 31.37
CA ASN A 437 -18.29 -34.99 32.61
C ASN A 437 -18.15 -33.59 33.23
N LEU A 438 -18.97 -33.31 34.24
CA LEU A 438 -19.04 -32.01 34.91
C LEU A 438 -17.77 -31.61 35.66
N THR A 439 -16.80 -32.51 35.87
CA THR A 439 -15.53 -32.16 36.53
C THR A 439 -14.46 -31.71 35.55
N THR A 440 -14.55 -32.14 34.28
CA THR A 440 -13.54 -31.84 33.25
C THR A 440 -14.04 -30.96 32.12
N THR A 441 -15.34 -30.68 32.06
CA THR A 441 -15.93 -29.86 30.99
C THR A 441 -15.47 -28.41 31.12
N GLU A 442 -14.89 -27.90 30.05
CA GLU A 442 -14.44 -26.51 29.95
C GLU A 442 -15.59 -25.60 29.51
N PRO A 443 -15.72 -24.39 30.06
CA PRO A 443 -16.66 -23.40 29.55
C PRO A 443 -16.28 -23.01 28.12
N ASP A 444 -17.26 -22.86 27.25
CA ASP A 444 -17.04 -22.31 25.92
C ASP A 444 -16.94 -20.77 25.95
N GLN A 445 -16.66 -20.18 24.79
CA GLN A 445 -16.51 -18.73 24.61
C GLN A 445 -17.77 -17.95 25.01
N MET A 446 -18.97 -18.50 24.81
CA MET A 446 -20.23 -17.84 25.15
C MET A 446 -20.49 -17.87 26.65
N GLN A 447 -20.14 -18.94 27.37
CA GLN A 447 -20.25 -18.94 28.83
C GLN A 447 -19.19 -18.05 29.49
N ILE A 448 -17.95 -18.03 28.98
CA ILE A 448 -16.90 -17.14 29.49
C ILE A 448 -17.27 -15.67 29.27
N GLN A 449 -17.76 -15.34 28.07
CA GLN A 449 -18.22 -13.99 27.76
C GLN A 449 -19.40 -13.60 28.64
N TYR A 450 -20.36 -14.51 28.89
CA TYR A 450 -21.45 -14.29 29.83
C TYR A 450 -20.93 -13.99 31.24
N LEU A 451 -19.96 -14.76 31.77
CA LEU A 451 -19.39 -14.54 33.10
C LEU A 451 -18.70 -13.17 33.20
N TYR A 452 -18.02 -12.74 32.14
CA TYR A 452 -17.42 -11.42 32.05
C TYR A 452 -18.48 -10.31 31.98
N MET A 453 -19.46 -10.42 31.09
CA MET A 453 -20.60 -9.51 30.98
C MET A 453 -21.33 -9.34 32.31
N ARG A 454 -21.68 -10.47 32.95
CA ARG A 454 -22.46 -10.48 34.19
C ARG A 454 -21.71 -9.82 35.36
N SER A 455 -20.37 -9.87 35.32
CA SER A 455 -19.50 -9.27 36.34
C SER A 455 -19.55 -7.74 36.42
N PHE A 456 -20.06 -7.05 35.40
CA PHE A 456 -20.28 -5.59 35.46
C PHE A 456 -21.47 -5.20 36.36
N PHE A 457 -22.41 -6.12 36.59
CA PHE A 457 -23.69 -5.84 37.25
C PHE A 457 -23.77 -6.49 38.63
N THR A 458 -22.77 -6.27 39.48
CA THR A 458 -22.69 -6.84 40.83
C THR A 458 -23.82 -6.36 41.76
N ASN A 459 -24.35 -5.16 41.51
CA ASN A 459 -25.51 -4.62 42.23
C ASN A 459 -26.84 -5.31 41.88
N MET A 460 -26.85 -6.15 40.84
CA MET A 460 -28.01 -6.93 40.39
C MET A 460 -27.69 -8.40 40.61
N SER A 461 -28.17 -9.01 41.69
CA SER A 461 -27.80 -10.38 42.05
C SER A 461 -28.22 -11.39 40.97
N VAL A 462 -27.41 -12.46 40.81
CA VAL A 462 -27.78 -13.58 39.93
C VAL A 462 -29.00 -14.28 40.54
N PRO A 463 -30.10 -14.48 39.80
CA PRO A 463 -31.31 -15.08 40.33
C PRO A 463 -31.04 -16.52 40.76
N GLY A 464 -31.74 -16.99 41.81
CA GLY A 464 -31.56 -18.33 42.36
C GLY A 464 -31.69 -19.46 41.33
N SER A 465 -32.55 -19.28 40.32
CA SER A 465 -32.72 -20.21 39.20
C SER A 465 -31.46 -20.35 38.33
N ALA A 466 -30.70 -19.27 38.12
CA ALA A 466 -29.46 -19.27 37.33
C ALA A 466 -28.21 -19.55 38.17
N PHE A 467 -28.29 -19.39 39.50
CA PHE A 467 -27.16 -19.45 40.40
C PHE A 467 -26.38 -20.78 40.33
N LYS A 468 -27.08 -21.91 40.13
CA LYS A 468 -26.45 -23.22 39.95
C LYS A 468 -25.58 -23.28 38.69
N ALA A 469 -26.13 -22.86 37.54
CA ALA A 469 -25.41 -22.82 36.28
C ALA A 469 -24.25 -21.81 36.32
N TYR A 470 -24.50 -20.62 36.87
CA TYR A 470 -23.49 -19.57 37.05
C TYR A 470 -22.29 -20.07 37.87
N ASN A 471 -22.52 -20.64 39.05
CA ASN A 471 -21.44 -21.14 39.89
C ASN A 471 -20.70 -22.30 39.27
N TYR A 472 -21.41 -23.17 38.55
CA TYR A 472 -20.77 -24.25 37.80
C TYR A 472 -19.76 -23.71 36.78
N TYR A 473 -20.18 -22.84 35.86
CA TYR A 473 -19.30 -22.30 34.84
C TYR A 473 -18.21 -21.41 35.42
N ARG A 474 -18.52 -20.62 36.46
CA ARG A 474 -17.52 -19.82 37.19
C ARG A 474 -16.44 -20.72 37.81
N LYS A 475 -16.83 -21.84 38.43
CA LYS A 475 -15.90 -22.79 39.02
C LYS A 475 -15.04 -23.48 37.96
N GLN A 476 -15.64 -23.88 36.84
CA GLN A 476 -14.90 -24.48 35.74
C GLN A 476 -13.91 -23.48 35.12
N ALA A 477 -14.32 -22.22 34.89
CA ALA A 477 -13.42 -21.17 34.43
C ALA A 477 -12.22 -20.95 35.38
N GLN A 478 -12.46 -21.01 36.70
CA GLN A 478 -11.40 -20.94 37.72
C GLN A 478 -10.40 -22.11 37.62
N LEU A 479 -10.85 -23.30 37.24
CA LEU A 479 -10.01 -24.50 37.17
C LEU A 479 -9.30 -24.68 35.83
N THR A 480 -9.89 -24.20 34.73
CA THR A 480 -9.44 -24.53 33.37
C THR A 480 -8.88 -23.35 32.57
N TRP A 481 -8.71 -22.17 33.18
CA TRP A 481 -8.24 -20.96 32.49
C TRP A 481 -6.92 -21.13 31.72
N VAL A 482 -6.03 -22.04 32.14
CA VAL A 482 -4.76 -22.32 31.44
C VAL A 482 -4.94 -22.88 30.03
N LYS A 483 -6.09 -23.50 29.75
CA LYS A 483 -6.44 -24.06 28.44
C LYS A 483 -7.14 -23.07 27.52
N GLN A 484 -7.50 -21.91 28.05
CA GLN A 484 -8.25 -20.88 27.35
C GLN A 484 -7.32 -19.94 26.59
N SER A 485 -7.84 -19.32 25.53
CA SER A 485 -7.10 -18.30 24.78
C SER A 485 -6.77 -17.10 25.66
N ARG A 486 -5.75 -16.30 25.29
CA ARG A 486 -5.36 -15.08 26.03
C ARG A 486 -6.55 -14.13 26.25
N TYR A 487 -7.38 -13.97 25.22
CA TYR A 487 -8.60 -13.17 25.31
C TYR A 487 -9.56 -13.71 26.38
N MET A 488 -9.81 -15.02 26.38
CA MET A 488 -10.66 -15.66 27.38
C MET A 488 -10.04 -15.62 28.78
N GLN A 489 -8.72 -15.75 28.91
CA GLN A 489 -8.02 -15.57 30.19
C GLN A 489 -8.25 -14.17 30.77
N GLY A 490 -8.23 -13.12 29.94
CA GLY A 490 -8.57 -11.76 30.36
C GLY A 490 -10.01 -11.64 30.89
N MET A 491 -10.99 -12.21 30.16
CA MET A 491 -12.41 -12.23 30.57
C MET A 491 -12.59 -12.95 31.91
N ILE A 492 -11.96 -14.12 32.06
CA ILE A 492 -12.00 -14.93 33.28
C ILE A 492 -11.37 -14.16 34.44
N ALA A 493 -10.21 -13.55 34.25
CA ALA A 493 -9.53 -12.77 35.28
C ALA A 493 -10.41 -11.61 35.79
N LEU A 494 -11.01 -10.83 34.87
CA LEU A 494 -11.93 -9.74 35.20
C LEU A 494 -13.18 -10.25 35.94
N SER A 495 -13.80 -11.32 35.44
CA SER A 495 -14.98 -11.92 36.08
C SER A 495 -14.68 -12.42 37.49
N LEU A 496 -13.57 -13.14 37.69
CA LEU A 496 -13.16 -13.66 38.99
C LEU A 496 -12.80 -12.53 39.97
N HIS A 497 -12.07 -11.50 39.50
CA HIS A 497 -11.70 -10.34 40.31
C HIS A 497 -12.94 -9.62 40.88
N ARG A 498 -13.87 -9.26 40.00
CA ARG A 498 -15.11 -8.53 40.37
C ARG A 498 -16.06 -9.34 41.23
N THR A 499 -15.92 -10.67 41.24
CA THR A 499 -16.76 -11.59 42.01
C THR A 499 -16.02 -12.20 43.20
N GLY A 500 -14.90 -11.58 43.64
CA GLY A 500 -14.25 -11.86 44.91
C GLY A 500 -13.07 -12.84 44.88
N ASP A 501 -12.78 -13.51 43.76
CA ASP A 501 -11.58 -14.35 43.62
C ASP A 501 -10.40 -13.56 43.04
N VAL A 502 -9.85 -12.69 43.89
CA VAL A 502 -8.75 -11.79 43.52
C VAL A 502 -7.45 -12.56 43.27
N GLN A 503 -7.21 -13.64 44.01
CA GLN A 503 -5.94 -14.36 43.92
C GLN A 503 -5.79 -15.11 42.60
N THR A 504 -6.84 -15.81 42.14
CA THR A 504 -6.79 -16.49 40.84
C THR A 504 -6.65 -15.48 39.70
N ALA A 505 -7.37 -14.35 39.78
CA ALA A 505 -7.26 -13.27 38.80
C ALA A 505 -5.82 -12.72 38.70
N LYS A 506 -5.16 -12.48 39.85
CA LYS A 506 -3.74 -12.07 39.88
C LYS A 506 -2.80 -13.12 39.29
N ASN A 507 -3.05 -14.40 39.54
CA ASN A 507 -2.25 -15.49 38.97
C ASN A 507 -2.38 -15.54 37.43
N ILE A 508 -3.59 -15.34 36.91
CA ILE A 508 -3.84 -15.26 35.46
C ILE A 508 -3.05 -14.09 34.87
N LEU A 509 -3.12 -12.89 35.46
CA LEU A 509 -2.41 -11.72 34.92
C LEU A 509 -0.89 -11.85 35.02
N LYS A 510 -0.37 -12.50 36.07
CA LYS A 510 1.06 -12.84 36.17
C LYS A 510 1.48 -13.76 35.02
N SER A 511 0.68 -14.77 34.70
CA SER A 511 0.93 -15.64 33.54
C SER A 511 0.90 -14.85 32.23
N LEU A 512 -0.15 -14.04 32.01
CA LEU A 512 -0.27 -13.19 30.82
C LEU A 512 0.95 -12.27 30.66
N GLN A 513 1.42 -11.66 31.75
CA GLN A 513 2.61 -10.81 31.72
C GLN A 513 3.88 -11.58 31.35
N GLN A 514 4.08 -12.80 31.88
CA GLN A 514 5.25 -13.64 31.56
C GLN A 514 5.34 -14.01 30.08
N PHE A 515 4.21 -14.12 29.39
CA PHE A 515 4.15 -14.43 27.95
C PHE A 515 4.03 -13.19 27.06
N SER A 516 4.16 -11.99 27.62
CA SER A 516 4.15 -10.73 26.87
C SER A 516 5.54 -10.44 26.28
N ILE A 517 5.56 -9.68 25.19
CA ILE A 517 6.77 -9.11 24.59
C ILE A 517 6.75 -7.62 24.91
N SER A 518 7.87 -7.07 25.38
CA SER A 518 8.05 -5.64 25.62
C SER A 518 9.18 -5.10 24.74
N SER A 519 8.94 -3.99 24.06
CA SER A 519 9.99 -3.18 23.42
C SER A 519 9.74 -1.69 23.66
N GLU A 520 10.79 -0.88 23.50
CA GLU A 520 10.70 0.58 23.65
C GLU A 520 9.73 1.18 22.61
N GLU A 521 9.78 0.71 21.36
CA GLU A 521 8.98 1.25 20.27
C GLU A 521 7.51 0.76 20.29
N MET A 522 7.30 -0.54 20.46
CA MET A 522 5.97 -1.16 20.30
C MET A 522 5.22 -1.29 21.62
N GLY A 523 5.83 -0.91 22.76
CA GLY A 523 5.24 -1.11 24.07
C GLY A 523 5.20 -2.59 24.45
N MET A 524 4.10 -3.03 25.07
CA MET A 524 3.90 -4.42 25.53
C MET A 524 2.76 -5.08 24.76
N TYR A 525 2.94 -6.32 24.31
CA TYR A 525 1.93 -7.05 23.52
C TYR A 525 2.15 -8.57 23.50
N TRP A 526 1.21 -9.31 22.88
CA TRP A 526 1.29 -10.77 22.71
C TRP A 526 1.33 -11.15 21.23
N LYS A 527 2.32 -11.96 20.84
CA LYS A 527 2.51 -12.39 19.43
C LYS A 527 1.28 -13.12 18.88
N GLU A 528 0.72 -14.04 19.66
CA GLU A 528 -0.46 -14.86 19.28
C GLU A 528 -1.71 -14.01 19.06
N VAL A 529 -1.89 -12.96 19.86
CA VAL A 529 -3.01 -12.01 19.73
C VAL A 529 -2.87 -11.16 18.47
N SER A 530 -1.64 -10.90 18.02
CA SER A 530 -1.35 -10.00 16.91
C SER A 530 -1.66 -10.58 15.52
N ILE A 531 -1.89 -11.90 15.40
CA ILE A 531 -2.08 -12.60 14.11
C ILE A 531 -3.53 -12.46 13.60
N GLY A 532 -4.50 -12.41 14.51
CA GLY A 532 -5.92 -12.37 14.16
C GLY A 532 -6.51 -13.73 13.77
N GLY A 533 -7.80 -13.77 13.45
CA GLY A 533 -8.48 -14.95 12.95
C GLY A 533 -9.93 -14.68 12.52
N TYR A 534 -10.61 -15.70 12.01
CA TYR A 534 -11.96 -15.59 11.44
C TYR A 534 -13.06 -15.42 12.50
N TYR A 535 -12.84 -15.94 13.72
CA TYR A 535 -13.86 -15.89 14.77
C TYR A 535 -13.83 -14.54 15.50
N TRP A 536 -15.00 -14.10 15.98
CA TRP A 536 -15.16 -12.81 16.68
C TRP A 536 -14.18 -12.61 17.85
N HIS A 537 -13.83 -13.70 18.55
CA HIS A 537 -12.92 -13.68 19.71
C HIS A 537 -11.42 -13.69 19.32
N GLN A 538 -11.10 -13.56 18.04
CA GLN A 538 -9.74 -13.53 17.50
C GLN A 538 -9.36 -12.14 16.96
N SER A 539 -10.19 -11.11 17.18
CA SER A 539 -9.85 -9.73 16.82
C SER A 539 -8.65 -9.23 17.64
N PRO A 540 -7.50 -8.88 17.01
CA PRO A 540 -6.29 -8.48 17.74
C PRO A 540 -6.48 -7.25 18.62
N ILE A 541 -7.19 -6.25 18.10
CA ILE A 541 -7.41 -4.97 18.79
C ILE A 541 -8.36 -5.17 19.96
N GLU A 542 -9.48 -5.89 19.77
CA GLU A 542 -10.42 -6.19 20.86
C GLU A 542 -9.76 -7.03 21.94
N ALA A 543 -8.96 -8.03 21.55
CA ALA A 543 -8.30 -8.89 22.51
C ALA A 543 -7.25 -8.15 23.32
N HIS A 544 -6.46 -7.29 22.68
CA HIS A 544 -5.48 -6.47 23.36
C HIS A 544 -6.12 -5.40 24.24
N ALA A 545 -7.23 -4.80 23.80
CA ALA A 545 -8.03 -3.88 24.59
C ALA A 545 -8.53 -4.56 25.88
N LEU A 546 -9.18 -5.72 25.79
CA LEU A 546 -9.63 -6.47 26.96
C LEU A 546 -8.49 -6.82 27.92
N LEU A 547 -7.35 -7.28 27.39
CA LEU A 547 -6.19 -7.58 28.22
C LEU A 547 -5.71 -6.32 28.95
N THR A 548 -5.67 -5.19 28.25
CA THR A 548 -5.31 -3.91 28.86
C THR A 548 -6.30 -3.51 29.96
N GLU A 549 -7.61 -3.67 29.76
CA GLU A 549 -8.62 -3.47 30.82
C GLU A 549 -8.30 -4.31 32.05
N ALA A 550 -7.97 -5.60 31.86
CA ALA A 550 -7.64 -6.49 32.96
C ALA A 550 -6.42 -5.99 33.76
N PHE A 551 -5.35 -5.56 33.09
CA PHE A 551 -4.17 -5.00 33.75
C PHE A 551 -4.47 -3.68 34.47
N VAL A 552 -5.28 -2.80 33.86
CA VAL A 552 -5.73 -1.53 34.46
C VAL A 552 -6.50 -1.80 35.75
N GLU A 553 -7.46 -2.72 35.75
CA GLU A 553 -8.34 -2.94 36.90
C GLU A 553 -7.67 -3.75 38.02
N ILE A 554 -6.93 -4.81 37.68
CA ILE A 554 -6.46 -5.82 38.64
C ILE A 554 -5.04 -5.52 39.14
N VAL A 555 -4.14 -5.14 38.22
CA VAL A 555 -2.71 -4.91 38.55
C VAL A 555 -2.46 -3.47 38.97
N LYS A 556 -3.15 -2.50 38.34
CA LYS A 556 -3.06 -1.07 38.65
C LYS A 556 -1.63 -0.50 38.58
N ASP A 557 -0.82 -1.02 37.66
CA ASP A 557 0.53 -0.52 37.37
C ASP A 557 0.51 0.37 36.13
N ASN A 558 0.75 1.67 36.33
CA ASN A 558 0.76 2.66 35.26
C ASN A 558 1.87 2.41 34.21
N ALA A 559 3.02 1.86 34.59
CA ALA A 559 4.09 1.60 33.62
C ALA A 559 3.74 0.47 32.66
N ILE A 560 3.13 -0.60 33.18
CA ILE A 560 2.65 -1.73 32.35
C ILE A 560 1.50 -1.27 31.45
N THR A 561 0.50 -0.61 32.03
CA THR A 561 -0.68 -0.16 31.29
C THR A 561 -0.33 0.86 30.21
N ASN A 562 0.61 1.76 30.47
CA ASN A 562 1.14 2.68 29.46
C ASN A 562 1.79 1.94 28.29
N LYS A 563 2.61 0.90 28.56
CA LYS A 563 3.19 0.08 27.48
C LYS A 563 2.12 -0.66 26.66
N LEU A 564 1.06 -1.16 27.30
CA LEU A 564 -0.05 -1.82 26.62
C LEU A 564 -0.86 -0.85 25.75
N LYS A 565 -1.15 0.36 26.26
CA LYS A 565 -1.80 1.45 25.52
C LYS A 565 -0.93 1.94 24.35
N THR A 566 0.40 2.02 24.51
CA THR A 566 1.33 2.38 23.43
C THR A 566 1.23 1.43 22.25
N TRP A 567 1.10 0.12 22.50
CA TRP A 567 0.91 -0.85 21.40
C TRP A 567 -0.37 -0.58 20.60
N LEU A 568 -1.49 -0.29 21.27
CA LEU A 568 -2.76 0.05 20.59
C LEU A 568 -2.60 1.28 19.70
N LEU A 569 -1.98 2.34 20.22
CA LEU A 569 -1.71 3.56 19.45
C LEU A 569 -0.78 3.28 18.25
N LYS A 570 0.23 2.42 18.40
CA LYS A 570 1.07 1.98 17.28
C LYS A 570 0.31 1.19 16.22
N GLN A 571 -0.75 0.46 16.58
CA GLN A 571 -1.61 -0.15 15.56
C GLN A 571 -2.40 0.90 14.76
N LYS A 572 -2.81 2.02 15.36
CA LYS A 572 -3.48 3.11 14.62
C LYS A 572 -2.54 3.88 13.69
N LEU A 573 -1.23 3.88 13.97
CA LEU A 573 -0.22 4.50 13.12
C LEU A 573 -0.15 3.80 11.75
N THR A 574 -0.10 2.47 11.71
CA THR A 574 0.12 1.71 10.46
C THR A 574 -1.12 1.07 9.86
N ARG A 575 -2.28 1.22 10.50
CA ARG A 575 -3.54 0.58 10.10
C ARG A 575 -4.72 1.53 10.23
N ASN A 576 -5.68 1.37 9.33
CA ASN A 576 -6.99 1.97 9.53
C ASN A 576 -7.83 1.06 10.45
N TRP A 577 -8.47 1.62 11.48
CA TRP A 577 -9.35 0.86 12.36
C TRP A 577 -10.73 0.74 11.72
N LYS A 578 -10.92 -0.32 10.91
CA LYS A 578 -12.09 -0.48 10.03
C LYS A 578 -13.38 -0.98 10.72
N THR A 579 -13.28 -1.66 11.87
CA THR A 579 -14.43 -2.31 12.51
C THR A 579 -14.93 -1.52 13.71
N THR A 580 -16.24 -1.35 13.82
CA THR A 580 -16.85 -0.56 14.89
C THR A 580 -16.55 -1.10 16.28
N LYS A 581 -16.60 -2.43 16.47
CA LYS A 581 -16.32 -3.05 17.77
C LYS A 581 -14.87 -2.83 18.24
N ALA A 582 -13.87 -3.13 17.41
CA ALA A 582 -12.47 -2.93 17.76
C ALA A 582 -12.12 -1.47 18.08
N THR A 583 -12.66 -0.53 17.30
CA THR A 583 -12.47 0.89 17.56
C THR A 583 -13.10 1.29 18.90
N ALA A 584 -14.32 0.83 19.19
CA ALA A 584 -14.99 1.11 20.46
C ALA A 584 -14.20 0.59 21.68
N GLU A 585 -13.70 -0.64 21.62
CA GLU A 585 -12.89 -1.26 22.69
C GLU A 585 -11.54 -0.56 22.88
N ALA A 586 -10.88 -0.18 21.78
CA ALA A 586 -9.62 0.54 21.86
C ALA A 586 -9.81 1.96 22.44
N CYS A 587 -10.87 2.66 22.06
CA CYS A 587 -11.24 3.94 22.66
C CYS A 587 -11.58 3.79 24.14
N TYR A 588 -12.36 2.77 24.51
CA TYR A 588 -12.72 2.46 25.91
C TYR A 588 -11.49 2.35 26.81
N VAL A 589 -10.52 1.54 26.39
CA VAL A 589 -9.31 1.25 27.17
C VAL A 589 -8.38 2.46 27.28
N LEU A 590 -8.32 3.29 26.24
CA LEU A 590 -7.54 4.52 26.29
C LEU A 590 -8.13 5.53 27.29
N LEU A 591 -9.46 5.53 27.44
CA LEU A 591 -10.23 6.41 28.35
C LEU A 591 -10.45 5.82 29.76
N LEU A 592 -10.17 4.55 29.97
CA LEU A 592 -10.24 3.86 31.26
C LEU A 592 -9.29 4.51 32.29
N GLU A 593 -9.68 4.45 33.57
CA GLU A 593 -8.91 4.99 34.71
C GLU A 593 -7.40 4.70 34.58
N GLY A 594 -6.58 5.72 34.85
CA GLY A 594 -5.14 5.64 34.68
C GLY A 594 -4.56 6.98 34.20
N THR A 595 -3.43 6.93 33.51
CA THR A 595 -2.78 8.13 32.98
C THR A 595 -3.58 8.71 31.80
N ASP A 596 -4.11 9.93 31.95
CA ASP A 596 -4.72 10.68 30.85
C ASP A 596 -3.63 11.36 30.01
N TRP A 597 -3.36 10.80 28.82
CA TRP A 597 -2.41 11.37 27.88
C TRP A 597 -2.98 12.56 27.11
N THR A 598 -4.30 12.65 26.94
CA THR A 598 -4.95 13.71 26.16
C THR A 598 -4.91 15.07 26.86
N ALA A 599 -4.80 15.07 28.20
CA ALA A 599 -4.71 16.29 29.00
C ALA A 599 -3.38 17.06 28.84
N SER A 600 -2.27 16.38 28.52
CA SER A 600 -0.94 16.99 28.47
C SER A 600 -0.70 17.91 27.26
N GLN A 601 0.26 18.83 27.39
CA GLN A 601 0.80 19.66 26.30
C GLN A 601 2.31 19.43 26.19
N PRO A 602 2.74 18.32 25.57
CA PRO A 602 4.16 18.06 25.40
C PRO A 602 4.77 19.12 24.49
N VAL A 603 5.89 19.68 24.94
CA VAL A 603 6.69 20.63 24.20
C VAL A 603 7.84 19.89 23.55
N VAL A 604 7.97 20.05 22.24
CA VAL A 604 8.97 19.37 21.42
C VAL A 604 9.97 20.36 20.86
N GLU A 605 11.25 20.02 21.01
CA GLU A 605 12.37 20.73 20.42
C GLU A 605 13.20 19.72 19.60
N ILE A 606 13.46 20.06 18.34
CA ILE A 606 14.27 19.22 17.44
C ILE A 606 15.50 20.01 16.99
N GLY A 607 16.67 19.39 17.10
CA GLY A 607 17.94 19.90 16.58
C GLY A 607 18.50 19.02 15.45
N LEU A 608 19.11 19.67 14.46
CA LEU A 608 19.84 19.03 13.38
C LEU A 608 21.32 19.41 13.53
N ASN A 609 22.20 18.44 13.75
CA ASN A 609 23.62 18.68 14.03
C ASN A 609 23.84 19.72 15.16
N SER A 610 23.09 19.60 16.25
CA SER A 610 23.10 20.55 17.38
C SER A 610 22.60 21.97 17.08
N ILE A 611 22.12 22.25 15.86
CA ILE A 611 21.48 23.52 15.49
C ILE A 611 19.97 23.40 15.74
N PRO A 612 19.33 24.34 16.47
CA PRO A 612 17.88 24.35 16.65
C PRO A 612 17.16 24.39 15.30
N PHE A 613 16.29 23.40 15.05
CA PHE A 613 15.54 23.28 13.82
C PHE A 613 14.05 23.55 14.01
N TYR A 614 13.45 23.04 15.09
CA TYR A 614 12.04 23.24 15.39
C TYR A 614 11.80 23.39 16.90
N SER A 615 10.85 24.26 17.27
CA SER A 615 10.30 24.30 18.63
C SER A 615 8.80 24.55 18.62
N SER A 616 8.04 23.66 19.26
CA SER A 616 6.58 23.81 19.39
C SER A 616 6.15 24.98 20.29
N LYS A 617 7.09 25.67 20.97
CA LYS A 617 6.82 26.89 21.73
C LYS A 617 6.60 28.10 20.82
N ASN A 618 7.33 28.15 19.71
CA ASN A 618 7.42 29.32 18.84
C ASN A 618 6.75 29.09 17.49
N GLU A 619 6.52 27.83 17.13
CA GLU A 619 5.97 27.42 15.85
C GLU A 619 4.60 26.79 16.01
N LYS A 620 3.75 26.95 14.99
CA LYS A 620 2.42 26.34 14.97
C LYS A 620 2.54 24.82 14.82
N SER A 621 1.74 24.11 15.59
CA SER A 621 1.51 22.67 15.46
C SER A 621 0.01 22.40 15.43
N GLU A 622 -0.37 21.22 14.96
CA GLU A 622 -1.74 20.75 14.97
C GLU A 622 -2.26 20.67 16.42
N GLU A 623 -3.41 21.27 16.66
CA GLU A 623 -4.07 21.21 17.96
C GLU A 623 -4.45 19.77 18.32
N GLY A 624 -4.23 19.40 19.59
CA GLY A 624 -4.40 18.03 20.06
C GLY A 624 -3.17 17.17 19.81
N THR A 625 -2.99 16.66 18.58
CA THR A 625 -1.91 15.71 18.23
C THR A 625 -0.51 16.30 18.35
N GLY A 626 -0.38 17.64 18.32
CA GLY A 626 0.90 18.34 18.25
C GLY A 626 1.66 18.03 16.97
N TYR A 627 0.96 17.55 15.93
CA TYR A 627 1.58 17.18 14.66
C TYR A 627 2.14 18.42 13.96
N PHE A 628 3.36 18.31 13.44
CA PHE A 628 3.91 19.26 12.50
C PHE A 628 4.76 18.53 11.45
N LYS A 629 5.00 19.21 10.34
CA LYS A 629 5.98 18.82 9.34
C LYS A 629 6.77 20.05 8.92
N LYS A 630 8.10 19.93 8.90
CA LYS A 630 9.01 21.01 8.51
C LYS A 630 10.10 20.48 7.61
N SER A 631 10.40 21.22 6.56
CA SER A 631 11.42 20.87 5.56
C SER A 631 12.61 21.83 5.64
N VAL A 632 13.80 21.30 5.34
CA VAL A 632 15.01 22.08 5.09
C VAL A 632 15.01 22.55 3.64
N ASP A 633 15.50 23.77 3.41
CA ASP A 633 15.75 24.26 2.05
C ASP A 633 16.73 23.32 1.33
N VAL A 634 16.40 22.90 0.11
CA VAL A 634 17.16 21.90 -0.65
C VAL A 634 18.64 22.26 -0.78
N THR A 635 18.95 23.55 -0.94
CA THR A 635 20.32 24.06 -1.11
C THR A 635 21.13 24.04 0.19
N LYS A 636 20.46 23.86 1.34
CA LYS A 636 21.06 23.85 2.67
C LYS A 636 21.10 22.46 3.29
N ILE A 637 20.66 21.42 2.58
CA ILE A 637 20.73 20.04 3.08
C ILE A 637 22.19 19.65 3.23
N ASP A 638 22.59 19.41 4.47
CA ASP A 638 23.96 19.02 4.84
C ASP A 638 23.95 17.58 5.42
N PRO A 639 24.86 16.69 5.01
CA PRO A 639 24.95 15.31 5.51
C PRO A 639 25.01 15.20 7.05
N ALA A 640 25.64 16.16 7.73
CA ALA A 640 25.75 16.17 9.19
C ALA A 640 24.38 16.36 9.88
N MET A 641 23.37 16.87 9.17
CA MET A 641 21.98 16.95 9.65
C MET A 641 21.38 15.57 9.95
N GLY A 642 21.99 14.49 9.48
CA GLY A 642 21.60 13.14 9.90
C GLY A 642 21.82 12.86 11.39
N ASN A 643 22.55 13.71 12.12
CA ASN A 643 22.58 13.68 13.58
C ASN A 643 21.41 14.50 14.14
N ILE A 644 20.35 13.82 14.55
CA ILE A 644 19.07 14.43 14.95
C ILE A 644 18.90 14.29 16.46
N SER A 645 18.67 15.41 17.16
CA SER A 645 18.28 15.42 18.57
C SER A 645 16.80 15.73 18.70
N VAL A 646 16.07 14.94 19.49
CA VAL A 646 14.66 15.22 19.81
C VAL A 646 14.51 15.29 21.32
N THR A 647 13.98 16.41 21.81
CA THR A 647 13.69 16.63 23.22
C THR A 647 12.19 16.82 23.40
N VAL A 648 11.60 16.03 24.30
CA VAL A 648 10.20 16.16 24.72
C VAL A 648 10.16 16.55 26.19
N SER A 649 9.39 17.59 26.51
CA SER A 649 9.17 18.09 27.87
C SER A 649 7.68 18.32 28.11
N ASN A 650 7.26 18.46 29.37
CA ASN A 650 5.83 18.57 29.76
C ASN A 650 4.93 17.42 29.26
N SER A 651 5.52 16.27 28.94
CA SER A 651 4.80 15.05 28.62
C SER A 651 4.43 14.30 29.90
N THR A 652 3.27 13.66 29.88
CA THR A 652 2.91 12.70 30.91
C THR A 652 3.85 11.50 30.86
N ALA A 653 4.16 10.93 32.03
CA ALA A 653 5.05 9.77 32.14
C ALA A 653 4.53 8.59 31.29
N GLY A 654 5.42 8.01 30.47
CA GLY A 654 5.10 6.88 29.60
C GLY A 654 4.22 7.19 28.38
N ALA A 655 3.81 8.44 28.17
CA ALA A 655 3.08 8.83 26.96
C ALA A 655 4.00 8.71 25.74
N PRO A 656 3.57 8.07 24.64
CA PRO A 656 4.38 7.96 23.44
C PRO A 656 4.47 9.31 22.73
N ALA A 657 5.58 9.56 22.06
CA ALA A 657 5.74 10.62 21.06
C ALA A 657 6.50 10.03 19.89
N TRP A 658 6.08 10.34 18.66
CA TRP A 658 6.73 9.75 17.49
C TRP A 658 6.71 10.67 16.28
N GLY A 659 7.64 10.41 15.37
CA GLY A 659 7.72 11.07 14.08
C GLY A 659 8.66 10.32 13.16
N ALA A 660 9.07 10.97 12.09
CA ALA A 660 10.08 10.47 11.18
C ALA A 660 10.85 11.61 10.52
N ALA A 661 12.10 11.33 10.20
CA ALA A 661 12.88 12.14 9.27
C ALA A 661 12.84 11.46 7.89
N HIS A 662 12.54 12.22 6.85
CA HIS A 662 12.47 11.75 5.48
C HIS A 662 13.49 12.50 4.63
N TRP A 663 14.32 11.76 3.91
CA TRP A 663 15.28 12.31 2.97
C TRP A 663 15.02 11.74 1.59
N GLN A 664 14.84 12.62 0.61
CA GLN A 664 14.64 12.26 -0.78
C GLN A 664 15.78 12.80 -1.64
N TYR A 665 16.26 11.98 -2.56
CA TYR A 665 17.35 12.32 -3.46
C TYR A 665 17.22 11.56 -4.79
N PHE A 666 17.77 12.12 -5.86
CA PHE A 666 17.91 11.42 -7.14
C PHE A 666 19.27 10.74 -7.21
N GLU A 667 19.29 9.46 -7.56
CA GLU A 667 20.51 8.67 -7.72
C GLU A 667 20.45 7.79 -8.96
N ASP A 668 21.62 7.50 -9.52
CA ASP A 668 21.79 6.51 -10.57
C ASP A 668 21.40 5.13 -10.05
N LEU A 669 20.55 4.40 -10.77
CA LEU A 669 19.95 3.15 -10.29
C LEU A 669 20.99 2.15 -9.76
N GLU A 670 22.16 2.07 -10.38
CA GLU A 670 23.25 1.14 -10.04
C GLU A 670 24.02 1.50 -8.77
N LYS A 671 23.95 2.75 -8.31
CA LYS A 671 24.60 3.19 -7.06
C LYS A 671 23.67 3.14 -5.86
N ILE A 672 22.38 2.83 -6.07
CA ILE A 672 21.41 2.68 -4.99
C ILE A 672 21.75 1.43 -4.20
N THR A 673 21.96 1.62 -2.89
CA THR A 673 22.20 0.54 -1.92
C THR A 673 20.91 0.15 -1.23
N ALA A 674 20.77 -1.10 -0.78
CA ALA A 674 19.58 -1.55 -0.09
C ALA A 674 19.22 -0.65 1.13
N SER A 675 17.93 -0.40 1.33
CA SER A 675 17.46 0.42 2.44
C SER A 675 17.59 -0.31 3.79
N THR A 676 17.71 0.45 4.87
CA THR A 676 17.79 -0.06 6.24
C THR A 676 16.51 0.30 7.00
N GLY A 677 15.86 -0.70 7.63
CA GLY A 677 14.59 -0.43 8.31
C GLY A 677 13.89 -1.67 8.85
N SER A 678 12.70 -1.45 9.41
CA SER A 678 11.79 -2.50 9.89
C SER A 678 11.10 -3.24 8.74
N LEU A 679 10.82 -2.55 7.64
CA LEU A 679 10.48 -3.12 6.35
C LEU A 679 11.78 -3.38 5.57
N LYS A 680 12.03 -4.64 5.20
CA LYS A 680 13.22 -5.05 4.46
C LYS A 680 12.81 -5.73 3.17
N LEU A 681 13.53 -5.42 2.11
CA LEU A 681 13.31 -5.99 0.79
C LEU A 681 14.63 -6.54 0.25
N ASN A 682 14.57 -7.72 -0.35
CA ASN A 682 15.69 -8.33 -1.06
C ASN A 682 15.20 -8.87 -2.41
N LYS A 683 15.78 -8.39 -3.51
CA LYS A 683 15.47 -8.82 -4.88
C LYS A 683 16.58 -9.77 -5.34
N LYS A 684 16.19 -10.93 -5.85
CA LYS A 684 17.11 -11.87 -6.50
C LYS A 684 16.57 -12.29 -7.85
N LEU A 685 17.47 -12.46 -8.82
CA LEU A 685 17.14 -13.01 -10.13
C LEU A 685 17.64 -14.46 -10.20
N PHE A 686 16.83 -15.32 -10.81
CA PHE A 686 17.19 -16.70 -11.09
C PHE A 686 16.96 -17.01 -12.57
N ILE A 687 17.83 -17.78 -13.18
CA ILE A 687 17.63 -18.37 -14.51
C ILE A 687 16.85 -19.68 -14.32
N GLU A 688 15.72 -19.80 -15.00
CA GLU A 688 14.91 -21.02 -15.02
C GLU A 688 15.42 -21.94 -16.15
N LYS A 689 16.09 -23.03 -15.77
CA LYS A 689 16.59 -24.05 -16.69
C LYS A 689 15.73 -25.30 -16.62
N ILE A 690 15.40 -25.87 -17.77
CA ILE A 690 14.65 -27.14 -17.84
C ILE A 690 15.67 -28.28 -17.78
N GLY A 691 15.73 -28.97 -16.64
CA GLY A 691 16.52 -30.18 -16.46
C GLY A 691 15.65 -31.45 -16.52
N ASP A 692 16.30 -32.61 -16.36
CA ASP A 692 15.64 -33.93 -16.42
C ASP A 692 14.51 -34.11 -15.38
N ARG A 693 14.55 -33.34 -14.29
CA ARG A 693 13.56 -33.36 -13.19
C ARG A 693 12.54 -32.22 -13.25
N GLY A 694 12.55 -31.43 -14.32
CA GLY A 694 11.71 -30.24 -14.49
C GLY A 694 12.48 -28.93 -14.35
N ALA A 695 11.76 -27.85 -14.06
CA ALA A 695 12.35 -26.52 -13.95
C ALA A 695 13.22 -26.38 -12.68
N GLU A 696 14.50 -26.07 -12.88
CA GLU A 696 15.48 -25.77 -11.83
C GLU A 696 15.83 -24.27 -11.86
N LEU A 697 15.95 -23.64 -10.68
CA LEU A 697 16.27 -22.21 -10.55
C LEU A 697 17.74 -22.03 -10.15
N HIS A 698 18.51 -21.38 -11.01
CA HIS A 698 19.92 -21.04 -10.75
C HIS A 698 20.04 -19.54 -10.44
N PRO A 699 20.64 -19.14 -9.30
CA PRO A 699 20.81 -17.72 -8.98
C PRO A 699 21.67 -17.04 -10.04
N LEU A 700 21.29 -15.83 -10.44
CA LEU A 700 22.09 -14.97 -11.30
C LEU A 700 23.06 -14.16 -10.42
N ASN A 701 24.36 -14.46 -10.52
CA ASN A 701 25.42 -13.79 -9.77
C ASN A 701 26.10 -12.73 -10.63
N ASP A 702 26.92 -11.89 -9.99
CA ASP A 702 27.70 -10.89 -10.70
C ASP A 702 28.66 -11.54 -11.71
N GLY A 703 28.69 -11.04 -12.93
CA GLY A 703 29.45 -11.59 -14.05
C GLY A 703 28.77 -12.71 -14.86
N ASP A 704 27.65 -13.27 -14.39
CA ASP A 704 26.88 -14.25 -15.16
C ASP A 704 26.24 -13.59 -16.40
N ALA A 705 26.28 -14.29 -17.54
CA ALA A 705 25.63 -13.85 -18.78
C ALA A 705 24.28 -14.55 -18.97
N LEU A 706 23.27 -13.76 -19.32
CA LEU A 706 21.97 -14.23 -19.79
C LEU A 706 22.02 -14.42 -21.31
N HIS A 707 21.14 -15.27 -21.85
CA HIS A 707 20.98 -15.42 -23.29
C HIS A 707 19.56 -15.03 -23.71
N VAL A 708 19.42 -14.53 -24.94
CA VAL A 708 18.09 -14.28 -25.52
C VAL A 708 17.25 -15.56 -25.50
N GLY A 709 16.02 -15.46 -25.01
CA GLY A 709 15.11 -16.60 -24.80
C GLY A 709 15.16 -17.22 -23.41
N ASP A 710 16.16 -16.89 -22.58
CA ASP A 710 16.17 -17.32 -21.18
C ASP A 710 14.92 -16.83 -20.43
N LYS A 711 14.43 -17.67 -19.52
CA LYS A 711 13.38 -17.31 -18.58
C LYS A 711 14.00 -16.93 -17.25
N ILE A 712 13.69 -15.74 -16.78
CA ILE A 712 14.17 -15.21 -15.49
C ILE A 712 13.03 -15.28 -14.48
N LYS A 713 13.27 -15.92 -13.33
CA LYS A 713 12.40 -15.81 -12.17
C LYS A 713 12.92 -14.68 -11.27
N VAL A 714 12.11 -13.64 -11.12
CA VAL A 714 12.34 -12.62 -10.11
C VAL A 714 11.77 -13.13 -8.80
N ARG A 715 12.61 -13.20 -7.76
CA ARG A 715 12.21 -13.54 -6.39
C ARG A 715 12.38 -12.31 -5.51
N ILE A 716 11.31 -11.91 -4.83
CA ILE A 716 11.34 -10.82 -3.87
C ILE A 716 11.06 -11.39 -2.48
N GLU A 717 12.01 -11.19 -1.57
CA GLU A 717 11.88 -11.53 -0.16
C GLU A 717 11.53 -10.25 0.61
N LEU A 718 10.33 -10.20 1.16
CA LEU A 718 9.79 -9.06 1.90
C LEU A 718 9.64 -9.42 3.37
N ARG A 719 10.27 -8.64 4.27
CA ARG A 719 10.19 -8.86 5.72
C ARG A 719 9.68 -7.62 6.43
N THR A 720 8.73 -7.80 7.34
CA THR A 720 8.23 -6.72 8.22
C THR A 720 8.05 -7.22 9.65
N ASP A 721 8.32 -6.35 10.63
CA ASP A 721 8.19 -6.62 12.06
C ASP A 721 6.77 -6.35 12.62
N ARG A 722 5.90 -5.76 11.81
CA ARG A 722 4.52 -5.37 12.12
C ARG A 722 3.60 -5.55 10.91
N THR A 723 2.30 -5.57 11.18
CA THR A 723 1.29 -5.56 10.13
C THR A 723 1.15 -4.15 9.56
N LEU A 724 1.21 -4.03 8.24
CA LEU A 724 1.05 -2.79 7.48
C LEU A 724 -0.19 -2.88 6.58
N GLU A 725 -0.93 -1.79 6.43
CA GLU A 725 -2.03 -1.69 5.46
C GLU A 725 -1.65 -0.74 4.32
N TYR A 726 -2.26 -0.94 3.14
CA TYR A 726 -2.05 -0.08 1.96
C TYR A 726 -0.57 -0.05 1.52
N VAL A 727 0.03 -1.22 1.35
CA VAL A 727 1.43 -1.35 0.93
C VAL A 727 1.49 -1.42 -0.59
N HIS A 728 2.25 -0.51 -1.19
CA HIS A 728 2.55 -0.51 -2.60
C HIS A 728 3.98 -0.98 -2.81
N MET A 729 4.19 -1.87 -3.77
CA MET A 729 5.51 -2.25 -4.22
C MET A 729 5.60 -2.15 -5.74
N LYS A 730 6.68 -1.52 -6.21
CA LYS A 730 6.99 -1.34 -7.63
C LYS A 730 8.32 -1.99 -7.91
N ASP A 731 8.33 -2.94 -8.84
CA ASP A 731 9.55 -3.59 -9.30
C ASP A 731 9.89 -3.17 -10.73
N MET A 732 11.01 -2.46 -10.89
CA MET A 732 11.54 -2.09 -12.20
C MET A 732 12.19 -3.29 -12.89
N ARG A 733 12.32 -3.19 -14.22
CA ARG A 733 13.02 -4.19 -15.04
C ARG A 733 13.91 -3.55 -16.10
N ALA A 734 14.90 -4.31 -16.56
CA ALA A 734 15.71 -3.96 -17.73
C ALA A 734 14.89 -3.91 -19.02
N SER A 735 15.31 -3.09 -19.98
CA SER A 735 14.66 -2.95 -21.30
C SER A 735 14.74 -4.22 -22.15
N SER A 736 15.67 -5.13 -21.84
CA SER A 736 15.77 -6.46 -22.44
C SER A 736 14.85 -7.52 -21.82
N LEU A 737 14.08 -7.19 -20.77
CA LEU A 737 13.23 -8.15 -20.05
C LEU A 737 11.74 -7.87 -20.29
N GLU A 738 11.04 -8.87 -20.84
CA GLU A 738 9.61 -8.83 -21.11
C GLU A 738 8.81 -9.65 -20.08
N PRO A 739 7.70 -9.13 -19.54
CA PRO A 739 6.87 -9.87 -18.60
C PRO A 739 6.11 -11.00 -19.28
N THR A 740 6.14 -12.19 -18.67
CA THR A 740 5.38 -13.35 -19.17
C THR A 740 3.87 -13.24 -18.92
N ASN A 741 3.47 -12.41 -17.95
CA ASN A 741 2.07 -12.08 -17.68
C ASN A 741 1.82 -10.58 -17.76
N VAL A 742 0.95 -10.17 -18.68
CA VAL A 742 0.56 -8.77 -18.91
C VAL A 742 -0.84 -8.44 -18.42
N ILE A 743 -1.60 -9.43 -17.94
CA ILE A 743 -2.98 -9.22 -17.48
C ILE A 743 -2.96 -8.85 -15.99
N SER A 744 -3.43 -7.64 -15.71
CA SER A 744 -3.64 -7.18 -14.34
C SER A 744 -4.73 -8.00 -13.65
N SER A 745 -4.44 -8.50 -12.45
CA SER A 745 -5.34 -9.39 -11.74
C SER A 745 -5.01 -9.49 -10.25
N TYR A 746 -5.98 -9.92 -9.45
CA TYR A 746 -5.72 -10.31 -8.06
C TYR A 746 -5.08 -11.69 -8.02
N LYS A 747 -4.02 -11.85 -7.22
CA LYS A 747 -3.28 -13.09 -7.06
C LYS A 747 -3.11 -13.45 -5.59
N TRP A 748 -2.93 -14.74 -5.34
CA TRP A 748 -2.61 -15.29 -4.03
C TRP A 748 -1.40 -16.21 -4.14
N GLN A 749 -0.28 -15.84 -3.52
CA GLN A 749 0.96 -16.63 -3.51
C GLN A 749 1.60 -16.58 -2.13
N GLY A 750 2.09 -17.74 -1.65
CA GLY A 750 2.84 -17.80 -0.39
C GLY A 750 2.07 -17.32 0.85
N GLY A 751 0.73 -17.35 0.84
CA GLY A 751 -0.12 -16.85 1.92
C GLY A 751 -0.38 -15.34 1.89
N LEU A 752 0.03 -14.65 0.82
CA LEU A 752 -0.28 -13.24 0.57
C LEU A 752 -1.19 -13.06 -0.62
N GLY A 753 -2.19 -12.21 -0.46
CA GLY A 753 -3.05 -11.73 -1.53
C GLY A 753 -2.68 -10.30 -1.96
N TYR A 754 -2.59 -10.06 -3.26
CA TYR A 754 -2.24 -8.75 -3.82
C TYR A 754 -2.84 -8.55 -5.21
N TYR A 755 -3.04 -7.29 -5.60
CA TYR A 755 -3.36 -6.94 -6.99
C TYR A 755 -2.07 -6.67 -7.77
N GLU A 756 -1.87 -7.38 -8.88
CA GLU A 756 -0.71 -7.22 -9.77
C GLU A 756 -1.12 -6.39 -10.99
N SER A 757 -0.33 -5.38 -11.32
CA SER A 757 -0.48 -4.57 -12.53
C SER A 757 0.86 -4.43 -13.26
N THR A 758 0.99 -5.17 -14.35
CA THR A 758 2.16 -5.12 -15.23
C THR A 758 2.10 -3.90 -16.14
N LYS A 759 3.15 -3.07 -16.12
CA LYS A 759 3.40 -1.97 -17.07
C LYS A 759 4.69 -2.28 -17.84
N ASP A 760 5.08 -1.43 -18.79
CA ASP A 760 6.26 -1.68 -19.63
C ASP A 760 7.57 -1.64 -18.83
N VAL A 761 7.78 -0.57 -18.05
CA VAL A 761 9.03 -0.35 -17.29
C VAL A 761 9.04 -1.06 -15.92
N SER A 762 7.87 -1.47 -15.41
CA SER A 762 7.75 -2.03 -14.05
C SER A 762 6.51 -2.91 -13.83
N THR A 763 6.56 -3.76 -12.82
CA THR A 763 5.38 -4.45 -12.26
C THR A 763 4.99 -3.80 -10.93
N ASN A 764 3.72 -3.47 -10.77
CA ASN A 764 3.20 -2.88 -9.53
C ASN A 764 2.36 -3.90 -8.77
N PHE A 765 2.50 -3.91 -7.45
CA PHE A 765 1.86 -4.84 -6.53
C PHE A 765 1.21 -4.05 -5.40
N PHE A 766 -0.10 -4.24 -5.22
CA PHE A 766 -0.89 -3.53 -4.23
C PHE A 766 -1.39 -4.52 -3.18
N PHE A 767 -0.85 -4.42 -1.96
CA PHE A 767 -1.22 -5.25 -0.82
C PHE A 767 -2.19 -4.46 0.07
N GLY A 768 -3.44 -4.94 0.18
CA GLY A 768 -4.39 -4.36 1.13
C GLY A 768 -3.91 -4.53 2.59
N THR A 769 -3.24 -5.63 2.88
CA THR A 769 -2.59 -5.89 4.17
C THR A 769 -1.35 -6.75 3.97
N LEU A 770 -0.25 -6.35 4.58
CA LEU A 770 0.99 -7.12 4.68
C LEU A 770 1.19 -7.52 6.16
N PRO A 771 0.92 -8.77 6.54
CA PRO A 771 1.08 -9.18 7.93
C PRO A 771 2.55 -9.26 8.34
N LYS A 772 2.80 -9.17 9.64
CA LYS A 772 4.13 -9.41 10.23
C LYS A 772 4.69 -10.76 9.78
N GLY A 773 5.93 -10.77 9.31
CA GLY A 773 6.61 -11.99 8.90
C GLY A 773 7.63 -11.79 7.79
N THR A 774 8.01 -12.89 7.17
CA THR A 774 8.81 -12.93 5.95
C THR A 774 7.99 -13.60 4.88
N TRP A 775 7.95 -12.97 3.71
CA TRP A 775 7.14 -13.36 2.59
C TRP A 775 8.01 -13.44 1.36
N VAL A 776 7.78 -14.48 0.55
CA VAL A 776 8.48 -14.68 -0.71
C VAL A 776 7.44 -14.87 -1.78
N PHE A 777 7.52 -14.07 -2.83
CA PHE A 777 6.68 -14.22 -4.01
C PHE A 777 7.56 -14.03 -5.25
N GLU A 778 7.12 -14.61 -6.36
CA GLU A 778 7.94 -14.78 -7.54
C GLU A 778 7.12 -14.58 -8.81
N TYR A 779 7.75 -13.98 -9.82
CA TYR A 779 7.15 -13.86 -11.15
C TYR A 779 8.21 -13.98 -12.24
N SER A 780 7.79 -14.32 -13.46
CA SER A 780 8.69 -14.65 -14.56
C SER A 780 8.77 -13.54 -15.60
N LEU A 781 9.98 -13.28 -16.08
CA LEU A 781 10.33 -12.44 -17.22
C LEU A 781 11.04 -13.29 -18.29
N SER A 782 11.07 -12.81 -19.53
CA SER A 782 11.79 -13.42 -20.64
C SER A 782 12.82 -12.44 -21.20
N VAL A 783 14.01 -12.94 -21.51
CA VAL A 783 15.11 -12.16 -22.09
C VAL A 783 14.91 -12.01 -23.61
N THR A 784 15.03 -10.80 -24.13
CA THR A 784 14.65 -10.48 -25.53
C THR A 784 15.72 -9.77 -26.36
N HIS A 785 16.68 -9.08 -25.73
CA HIS A 785 17.69 -8.28 -26.43
C HIS A 785 19.07 -8.48 -25.82
N THR A 786 20.10 -8.57 -26.68
CA THR A 786 21.51 -8.64 -26.28
C THR A 786 22.06 -7.26 -25.91
N GLY A 787 23.04 -7.22 -25.00
CA GLY A 787 23.65 -5.99 -24.52
C GLY A 787 23.83 -5.91 -23.01
N THR A 788 23.98 -4.71 -22.48
CA THR A 788 24.12 -4.43 -21.04
C THR A 788 23.06 -3.44 -20.58
N PHE A 789 22.30 -3.84 -19.57
CA PHE A 789 21.06 -3.16 -19.18
C PHE A 789 21.00 -2.94 -17.68
N SER A 790 20.55 -1.75 -17.28
CA SER A 790 20.20 -1.49 -15.87
C SER A 790 18.85 -2.16 -15.56
N ASN A 791 18.80 -3.00 -14.52
CA ASN A 791 17.57 -3.69 -14.12
C ASN A 791 16.70 -2.87 -13.14
N GLY A 792 17.18 -1.69 -12.76
CA GLY A 792 16.55 -0.83 -11.77
C GLY A 792 16.42 -1.46 -10.39
N ILE A 793 15.56 -0.88 -9.56
CA ILE A 793 15.32 -1.30 -8.18
C ILE A 793 13.89 -1.82 -7.99
N THR A 794 13.68 -2.56 -6.90
CA THR A 794 12.34 -2.74 -6.31
C THR A 794 12.18 -1.76 -5.16
N SER A 795 11.07 -1.01 -5.13
CA SER A 795 10.68 -0.15 -4.00
C SER A 795 9.39 -0.65 -3.36
N VAL A 796 9.29 -0.63 -2.04
CA VAL A 796 8.08 -0.96 -1.28
C VAL A 796 7.80 0.10 -0.22
N GLN A 797 6.54 0.47 -0.03
CA GLN A 797 6.16 1.50 0.94
C GLN A 797 4.76 1.27 1.49
N CYS A 798 4.59 1.49 2.79
CA CYS A 798 3.28 1.70 3.41
C CYS A 798 2.78 3.11 3.07
N LEU A 799 1.77 3.24 2.22
CA LEU A 799 1.25 4.57 1.84
C LEU A 799 0.51 5.26 2.98
N TYR A 800 0.09 4.51 4.00
CA TYR A 800 -0.58 5.05 5.19
C TYR A 800 0.40 5.55 6.26
N ALA A 801 1.63 5.03 6.27
CA ALA A 801 2.71 5.42 7.16
C ALA A 801 4.03 5.41 6.35
N PRO A 802 4.31 6.48 5.59
CA PRO A 802 5.41 6.57 4.62
C PRO A 802 6.80 6.35 5.21
N GLU A 803 6.95 6.50 6.53
CA GLU A 803 8.18 6.20 7.26
C GLU A 803 8.56 4.70 7.22
N PHE A 804 7.62 3.83 6.85
CA PHE A 804 7.85 2.42 6.58
C PHE A 804 7.97 2.16 5.07
N GLY A 805 9.11 2.57 4.53
CA GLY A 805 9.55 2.27 3.16
C GLY A 805 10.79 1.38 3.14
N SER A 806 11.06 0.76 1.98
CA SER A 806 12.29 0.04 1.71
C SER A 806 12.53 -0.03 0.21
N HIS A 807 13.76 -0.30 -0.20
CA HIS A 807 14.10 -0.60 -1.59
C HIS A 807 15.29 -1.55 -1.67
N SER A 808 15.38 -2.28 -2.77
CA SER A 808 16.55 -3.09 -3.11
C SER A 808 17.72 -2.21 -3.52
N GLU A 809 18.88 -2.83 -3.67
CA GLU A 809 19.96 -2.30 -4.50
C GLU A 809 19.59 -2.37 -5.99
N GLY A 810 20.27 -1.58 -6.81
CA GLY A 810 20.21 -1.72 -8.26
C GLY A 810 21.21 -2.74 -8.76
N ILE A 811 20.87 -3.44 -9.84
CA ILE A 811 21.75 -4.41 -10.49
C ILE A 811 21.80 -4.17 -12.00
N ARG A 812 22.94 -4.48 -12.61
CA ARG A 812 23.12 -4.49 -14.06
C ARG A 812 23.10 -5.93 -14.56
N ILE A 813 22.49 -6.15 -15.72
CA ILE A 813 22.46 -7.48 -16.36
C ILE A 813 23.17 -7.41 -17.71
N ARG A 814 23.86 -8.50 -18.05
CA ARG A 814 24.51 -8.71 -19.34
C ARG A 814 23.78 -9.81 -20.09
N VAL A 815 23.45 -9.57 -21.35
CA VAL A 815 22.78 -10.51 -22.24
C VAL A 815 23.64 -10.73 -23.48
N GLU A 816 23.83 -11.98 -23.87
CA GLU A 816 24.62 -12.43 -25.03
C GLU A 816 23.79 -13.14 -26.09
#